data_AF-A0A9Q0RLH4-F1
#
_entry.id   AF-A0A9Q0RLH4-F1
#
_cell.length_a   1.000
_cell.length_b   1.000
_cell.length_c   1.000
_cell.angle_alpha   90.00
_cell.angle_beta   90.00
_cell.angle_gamma   90.00
#
_symmetry.space_group_name_H-M   'P 1'
#
loop_
_entity.id
_entity.type
_entity.pdbx_description
1 polymer ?
#
loop_
_entity_poly.entity_id
_entity_poly.type
_entity_poly.pdbx_seq_one_letter_code
_entity_poly.pdbx_strand_id
1 'polypeptide(L)'
;MAGYRREVLLDDEGADDSHIVFSSNLTSIGNPHFTNVRHQLVLDDTSSINDQSMNNGVEMQSTSTTAAMPTTTIGVSNDNLSVSFIHSSSYERKRIFWSRMTQFEKLLSMVIAVLGIVVFTLAIVLLMQPSPLLQVHLTKEDQGPCLTPECISIASSIINSLDTSVDPCNDFYSFACGGWIKSNPIPEGHSSWGTFGKLTQDNQLVLKNVIEDPTRKFSGAEHKVKLYYESCMDRNGTIEKLGSKPLQEFIDLIGGWNISGGFDVRAWNLQSKLTLMSNKYNRGNIFDWTVDADQTDSTKNIIVIAEGELGLPRDYYLNKTDDDPIIIAYVDYMTKIGVLLGGEESSTRQQMKQVLALERELAQILPSMSDARDDKKRDNHKMSLKDLIKLSPFLDWVAFYREAFAPIRRNITENEIVLVNAQQYLGNLSNLFNDYLQNDTKKTTLVNTLVWSAIYQLSNYLSKPFRDATKAFNLAMEGTEGQTNRWRNCIAESGSVLSYAIGSMFVRSAFRIESKNESAYMIQMVKDAFKEHLHQIKWMDPKTLQLASEKTDAITDIIGYPDFIMNEKRLNKRYEGLMVKEDQFFKNTIASNIFTLSEVTKKLDKPGNQTESDVAPSLVNAFYMPSKNQIAFPAGIMQLPFYDVNRPKSINFGSMGFVMGHEMIHGFDDEGREYDKRGNLHEWWENSTILKFNENMKCFQDQYSKFQVGTDFVNGKQTLGENVADNGGMSSSFHAFTKWSKHNEETIILPGLNYTQDQLFFIGFAQLWCTSITPEALRLQLRNDPHPPTHIRVRGTISNSIDFANVYECPPNSPMNPIDKCVLW
;
A
#
# COMPACT_ATOMS: atom_id res chain seq x y z
N MET A 1 -36.48 6.17 43.36
CA MET A 1 -36.21 7.22 44.37
C MET A 1 -34.70 7.42 44.47
N ALA A 2 -34.25 8.41 45.26
CA ALA A 2 -32.87 8.88 45.49
C ALA A 2 -31.70 7.87 45.32
N GLY A 3 -30.48 8.31 44.97
CA GLY A 3 -30.04 9.69 44.74
C GLY A 3 -28.53 9.84 44.49
N TYR A 4 -28.06 11.09 44.31
CA TYR A 4 -26.67 11.47 44.06
C TYR A 4 -25.71 11.15 45.23
N ARG A 5 -24.45 10.80 44.91
CA ARG A 5 -23.29 11.72 45.11
C ARG A 5 -21.99 11.23 44.45
N ARG A 6 -21.05 12.17 44.28
CA ARG A 6 -19.63 11.96 43.96
C ARG A 6 -18.82 12.09 45.26
N GLU A 7 -17.71 11.37 45.36
CA GLU A 7 -16.36 11.83 45.75
C GLU A 7 -15.42 10.61 45.50
N VAL A 8 -14.24 10.64 44.85
CA VAL A 8 -13.15 11.62 44.62
C VAL A 8 -11.96 11.43 45.59
N LEU A 9 -10.77 11.36 44.99
CA LEU A 9 -9.40 11.44 45.53
C LEU A 9 -8.66 10.17 46.04
N LEU A 10 -7.45 10.06 45.45
CA LEU A 10 -6.15 9.62 45.99
C LEU A 10 -5.65 8.18 45.79
N ASP A 11 -4.38 8.17 45.38
CA ASP A 11 -3.44 7.07 45.26
C ASP A 11 -2.95 6.58 46.63
N ASP A 12 -2.37 5.38 46.67
CA ASP A 12 -1.05 5.21 47.31
C ASP A 12 -0.30 4.01 46.72
N GLU A 13 1.02 3.94 46.95
CA GLU A 13 1.89 2.87 46.46
C GLU A 13 1.79 1.56 47.27
N GLY A 14 2.15 0.44 46.65
CA GLY A 14 2.15 -0.87 47.32
C GLY A 14 2.85 -1.96 46.51
N ALA A 15 4.17 -2.06 46.65
CA ALA A 15 4.95 -3.18 46.14
C ALA A 15 4.90 -4.35 47.13
N ASP A 16 4.92 -5.59 46.63
CA ASP A 16 5.36 -6.74 47.42
C ASP A 16 6.03 -7.80 46.52
N ASP A 17 7.15 -8.35 47.00
CA ASP A 17 7.94 -9.37 46.31
C ASP A 17 7.47 -10.76 46.74
N SER A 18 7.34 -11.71 45.81
CA SER A 18 7.20 -13.13 46.19
C SER A 18 8.00 -14.06 45.28
N HIS A 19 8.92 -14.81 45.90
CA HIS A 19 9.91 -15.63 45.21
C HIS A 19 9.30 -16.86 44.52
N ILE A 20 9.66 -17.06 43.25
CA ILE A 20 9.45 -18.33 42.55
C ILE A 20 10.47 -19.36 43.07
N VAL A 21 9.99 -20.36 43.81
CA VAL A 21 10.80 -21.50 44.24
C VAL A 21 10.89 -22.51 43.10
N PHE A 22 12.09 -22.69 42.54
CA PHE A 22 12.40 -23.85 41.70
C PHE A 22 12.50 -25.12 42.57
N SER A 23 11.87 -26.21 42.12
CA SER A 23 12.26 -27.56 42.53
C SER A 23 12.20 -28.51 41.34
N SER A 24 13.11 -29.48 41.32
CA SER A 24 13.34 -30.40 40.21
C SER A 24 13.79 -31.76 40.73
N ASN A 25 13.30 -32.85 40.13
CA ASN A 25 13.94 -34.17 40.02
C ASN A 25 13.06 -35.02 39.05
N LEU A 26 13.52 -35.79 38.06
CA LEU A 26 14.70 -36.66 37.83
C LEU A 26 14.49 -38.14 38.21
N THR A 27 14.52 -39.01 37.17
CA THR A 27 15.11 -40.37 37.00
C THR A 27 14.33 -41.09 35.86
N SER A 28 14.89 -41.52 34.71
CA SER A 28 15.92 -42.57 34.40
C SER A 28 15.41 -44.00 34.67
N ILE A 29 15.70 -45.09 33.93
CA ILE A 29 16.86 -45.58 33.11
C ILE A 29 16.28 -46.40 31.91
N GLY A 30 16.91 -46.68 30.74
CA GLY A 30 18.28 -46.46 30.23
C GLY A 30 18.54 -47.04 28.81
N ASN A 31 19.46 -48.02 28.68
CA ASN A 31 20.04 -48.59 27.43
C ASN A 31 20.66 -50.01 27.76
N PRO A 32 21.51 -50.75 26.97
CA PRO A 32 22.12 -50.55 25.64
C PRO A 32 22.27 -51.79 24.67
N HIS A 33 22.91 -51.56 23.51
CA HIS A 33 23.80 -52.45 22.70
C HIS A 33 23.31 -53.67 21.88
N PHE A 34 23.72 -53.70 20.59
CA PHE A 34 24.59 -54.75 20.00
C PHE A 34 25.46 -54.16 18.85
N THR A 35 26.33 -54.95 18.18
CA THR A 35 27.46 -54.43 17.34
C THR A 35 27.80 -55.25 16.07
N ASN A 36 28.58 -54.63 15.15
CA ASN A 36 29.24 -55.19 13.94
C ASN A 36 28.31 -55.54 12.74
N VAL A 37 28.77 -55.70 11.49
CA VAL A 37 30.13 -55.93 10.94
C VAL A 37 30.39 -55.08 9.67
N ARG A 38 31.66 -54.81 9.33
CA ARG A 38 32.12 -54.29 8.02
C ARG A 38 31.71 -55.21 6.86
N HIS A 39 31.54 -54.65 5.66
CA HIS A 39 32.22 -55.16 4.47
C HIS A 39 32.70 -54.02 3.56
N GLN A 40 33.74 -54.31 2.78
CA GLN A 40 34.53 -53.35 2.01
C GLN A 40 34.94 -54.04 0.71
N LEU A 41 34.58 -53.47 -0.43
CA LEU A 41 35.09 -53.86 -1.75
C LEU A 41 35.55 -52.61 -2.50
N VAL A 42 36.59 -52.81 -3.31
CA VAL A 42 37.37 -51.84 -4.07
C VAL A 42 37.71 -52.54 -5.40
N LEU A 43 38.25 -51.80 -6.37
CA LEU A 43 38.74 -52.26 -7.68
C LEU A 43 37.64 -52.47 -8.75
N ASP A 44 37.81 -52.08 -10.02
CA ASP A 44 38.69 -51.01 -10.54
C ASP A 44 38.33 -50.63 -12.01
N ASP A 45 39.05 -49.63 -12.52
CA ASP A 45 39.57 -49.51 -13.89
C ASP A 45 38.68 -49.24 -15.12
N THR A 46 38.85 -47.98 -15.58
CA THR A 46 39.25 -47.58 -16.95
C THR A 46 38.28 -47.59 -18.13
N SER A 47 38.30 -46.42 -18.80
CA SER A 47 38.54 -46.18 -20.25
C SER A 47 37.54 -45.16 -20.82
N SER A 48 37.87 -44.17 -21.65
CA SER A 48 39.05 -43.34 -22.01
C SER A 48 38.79 -42.81 -23.44
N ILE A 49 39.66 -41.94 -24.00
CA ILE A 49 39.59 -41.36 -25.36
C ILE A 49 38.58 -40.19 -25.42
N ASN A 50 39.00 -38.90 -25.45
CA ASN A 50 39.78 -38.12 -26.45
C ASN A 50 38.89 -37.58 -27.60
N ASP A 51 39.17 -36.44 -28.24
CA ASP A 51 40.33 -35.51 -28.24
C ASP A 51 39.86 -34.03 -28.11
N GLN A 52 40.65 -33.06 -27.61
CA GLN A 52 41.63 -32.18 -28.31
C GLN A 52 41.09 -31.43 -29.56
N SER A 53 41.54 -30.22 -29.92
CA SER A 53 42.84 -29.58 -29.67
C SER A 53 42.84 -28.03 -29.83
N MET A 54 43.75 -27.32 -29.12
CA MET A 54 44.80 -26.39 -29.65
C MET A 54 44.46 -25.16 -30.55
N ASN A 55 45.26 -24.06 -30.65
CA ASN A 55 46.42 -23.58 -29.87
C ASN A 55 46.75 -22.07 -30.08
N ASN A 56 47.71 -21.56 -29.29
CA ASN A 56 48.57 -20.35 -29.50
C ASN A 56 47.92 -18.95 -29.34
N GLY A 57 48.64 -17.88 -29.01
CA GLY A 57 50.06 -17.73 -28.62
C GLY A 57 50.73 -16.44 -29.15
N VAL A 58 51.71 -15.92 -28.38
CA VAL A 58 52.66 -14.78 -28.60
C VAL A 58 52.15 -13.42 -28.08
N GLU A 59 52.65 -12.78 -27.00
CA GLU A 59 54.01 -12.46 -26.48
C GLU A 59 54.66 -11.19 -27.09
N MET A 60 54.92 -10.15 -26.27
CA MET A 60 56.25 -9.48 -26.12
C MET A 60 56.25 -8.26 -25.16
N GLN A 61 57.25 -8.24 -24.25
CA GLN A 61 58.13 -7.12 -23.82
C GLN A 61 57.52 -5.71 -23.54
N SER A 62 57.56 -5.11 -22.33
CA SER A 62 58.70 -4.63 -21.50
C SER A 62 58.60 -3.08 -21.32
N THR A 63 59.20 -2.34 -20.37
CA THR A 63 60.25 -2.54 -19.34
C THR A 63 59.98 -1.67 -18.07
N SER A 64 60.48 -2.09 -16.89
CA SER A 64 61.20 -1.29 -15.84
C SER A 64 60.71 0.10 -15.35
N THR A 65 60.82 0.53 -14.07
CA THR A 65 61.32 -0.04 -12.80
C THR A 65 61.02 0.93 -11.63
N THR A 66 60.86 0.39 -10.40
CA THR A 66 61.24 0.91 -9.04
C THR A 66 61.35 2.42 -8.69
N ALA A 67 61.23 2.87 -7.44
CA ALA A 67 60.60 2.44 -6.17
C ALA A 67 61.09 3.40 -5.05
N ALA A 68 60.26 3.76 -4.06
CA ALA A 68 60.67 4.06 -2.67
C ALA A 68 59.48 4.47 -1.76
N MET A 69 59.45 3.91 -0.56
CA MET A 69 58.75 4.38 0.65
C MET A 69 59.77 5.17 1.54
N PRO A 70 59.42 5.90 2.63
CA PRO A 70 58.37 5.54 3.60
C PRO A 70 57.58 6.66 4.32
N THR A 71 56.72 6.20 5.23
CA THR A 71 55.83 6.87 6.18
C THR A 71 56.47 7.86 7.16
N THR A 72 55.70 8.84 7.63
CA THR A 72 55.45 9.02 9.09
C THR A 72 54.15 9.78 9.38
N THR A 73 53.57 9.56 10.56
CA THR A 73 52.38 10.23 11.12
C THR A 73 52.75 11.37 12.07
N ILE A 74 51.82 12.32 12.31
CA ILE A 74 51.53 13.04 13.57
C ILE A 74 50.31 13.95 13.35
N GLY A 75 49.54 14.23 14.39
CA GLY A 75 48.53 15.30 14.44
C GLY A 75 48.44 15.90 15.85
N VAL A 76 47.76 17.04 16.04
CA VAL A 76 47.49 17.60 17.39
C VAL A 76 46.29 18.57 17.41
N SER A 77 45.77 18.78 18.61
CA SER A 77 44.55 19.50 19.01
C SER A 77 44.56 21.04 18.88
N ASN A 78 43.35 21.62 18.94
CA ASN A 78 42.92 22.97 19.35
C ASN A 78 43.89 23.77 20.26
N ASP A 79 43.81 25.11 20.24
CA ASP A 79 42.99 25.84 21.23
C ASP A 79 42.71 27.34 20.90
N ASN A 80 41.89 27.98 21.74
CA ASN A 80 41.36 29.35 21.67
C ASN A 80 42.39 30.46 22.00
N LEU A 81 42.15 31.72 21.57
CA LEU A 81 41.95 32.89 22.47
C LEU A 81 41.65 34.23 21.74
N SER A 82 41.42 35.30 22.52
CA SER A 82 40.61 36.46 22.16
C SER A 82 41.29 37.85 22.22
N VAL A 83 40.79 38.75 21.36
CA VAL A 83 40.56 40.20 21.52
C VAL A 83 41.20 40.94 22.71
N SER A 84 41.97 42.01 22.42
CA SER A 84 41.75 43.35 23.03
C SER A 84 42.63 44.47 22.43
N PHE A 85 42.11 45.70 22.43
CA PHE A 85 42.84 46.93 22.09
C PHE A 85 43.39 47.61 23.36
N ILE A 86 44.59 48.19 23.30
CA ILE A 86 44.95 49.38 24.12
C ILE A 86 45.63 50.44 23.24
N HIS A 87 45.29 51.70 23.52
CA HIS A 87 45.72 52.90 22.79
C HIS A 87 46.85 53.60 23.57
N SER A 88 47.91 54.09 22.90
CA SER A 88 48.86 55.03 23.49
C SER A 88 49.55 55.88 22.42
N SER A 89 49.99 57.08 22.78
CA SER A 89 50.34 58.14 21.84
C SER A 89 51.82 58.57 21.92
N SER A 90 52.34 59.04 20.78
CA SER A 90 53.42 60.02 20.76
C SER A 90 53.23 61.00 19.59
N TYR A 91 52.42 62.03 19.86
CA TYR A 91 52.56 63.32 19.17
C TYR A 91 54.00 63.86 19.38
N GLU A 92 54.38 64.94 18.68
CA GLU A 92 55.73 65.58 18.74
C GLU A 92 56.85 64.93 17.88
N ARG A 93 56.64 64.77 16.57
CA ARG A 93 57.78 64.76 15.61
C ARG A 93 57.54 65.30 14.18
N LYS A 94 56.34 65.81 13.85
CA LYS A 94 56.00 66.28 12.49
C LYS A 94 56.36 67.75 12.18
N ARG A 95 56.76 68.57 13.17
CA ARG A 95 56.86 70.04 13.02
C ARG A 95 58.18 70.60 12.45
N ILE A 96 59.14 69.74 12.09
CA ILE A 96 60.52 70.14 11.71
C ILE A 96 60.80 70.00 10.19
N PHE A 97 59.96 69.27 9.43
CA PHE A 97 60.23 68.98 8.02
C PHE A 97 60.06 70.21 7.11
N TRP A 98 58.93 70.91 7.22
CA TRP A 98 58.54 72.01 6.32
C TRP A 98 59.45 73.25 6.38
N SER A 99 60.14 73.50 7.49
CA SER A 99 61.06 74.63 7.62
C SER A 99 62.38 74.39 6.88
N ARG A 100 62.80 73.13 6.69
CA ARG A 100 64.07 72.76 6.04
C ARG A 100 64.00 72.61 4.53
N MET A 101 62.81 72.40 3.96
CA MET A 101 62.62 72.29 2.51
C MET A 101 62.99 73.60 1.78
N THR A 102 63.73 73.48 0.68
CA THR A 102 64.02 74.55 -0.29
C THR A 102 62.74 75.07 -0.96
N GLN A 103 62.82 76.21 -1.67
CA GLN A 103 61.66 76.71 -2.42
C GLN A 103 61.22 75.75 -3.54
N PHE A 104 62.15 75.03 -4.17
CA PHE A 104 61.82 74.03 -5.19
C PHE A 104 61.07 72.83 -4.57
N GLU A 105 61.52 72.30 -3.43
CA GLU A 105 60.83 71.20 -2.73
C GLU A 105 59.45 71.63 -2.18
N LYS A 106 59.29 72.90 -1.80
CA LYS A 106 58.00 73.47 -1.40
C LYS A 106 57.05 73.59 -2.60
N LEU A 107 57.53 74.08 -3.74
CA LEU A 107 56.75 74.13 -4.98
C LEU A 107 56.36 72.70 -5.43
N LEU A 108 57.32 71.77 -5.45
CA LEU A 108 57.09 70.38 -5.82
C LEU A 108 56.10 69.69 -4.87
N SER A 109 56.20 69.91 -3.56
CA SER A 109 55.25 69.39 -2.58
C SER A 109 53.83 69.95 -2.78
N MET A 110 53.70 71.23 -3.15
CA MET A 110 52.39 71.81 -3.48
C MET A 110 51.84 71.27 -4.81
N VAL A 111 52.69 71.07 -5.83
CA VAL A 111 52.29 70.43 -7.10
C VAL A 111 51.87 68.99 -6.88
N ILE A 112 52.58 68.21 -6.05
CA ILE A 112 52.21 66.84 -5.69
C ILE A 112 50.90 66.81 -4.88
N ALA A 113 50.68 67.77 -3.97
CA ALA A 113 49.42 67.88 -3.23
C ALA A 113 48.24 68.23 -4.15
N VAL A 114 48.43 69.16 -5.10
CA VAL A 114 47.42 69.51 -6.11
C VAL A 114 47.14 68.34 -7.05
N LEU A 115 48.17 67.63 -7.53
CA LEU A 115 48.01 66.42 -8.34
C LEU A 115 47.30 65.31 -7.55
N GLY A 116 47.61 65.13 -6.27
CA GLY A 116 46.93 64.19 -5.38
C GLY A 116 45.45 64.54 -5.21
N ILE A 117 45.11 65.83 -5.03
CA ILE A 117 43.73 66.31 -4.98
C ILE A 117 43.04 66.08 -6.33
N VAL A 118 43.68 66.41 -7.46
CA VAL A 118 43.12 66.21 -8.81
C VAL A 118 42.87 64.73 -9.09
N VAL A 119 43.80 63.83 -8.76
CA VAL A 119 43.62 62.37 -8.87
C VAL A 119 42.51 61.87 -7.95
N PHE A 120 42.41 62.40 -6.71
CA PHE A 120 41.34 62.02 -5.79
C PHE A 120 39.96 62.53 -6.24
N THR A 121 39.87 63.74 -6.79
CA THR A 121 38.62 64.25 -7.38
C THR A 121 38.27 63.55 -8.68
N LEU A 122 39.25 63.16 -9.51
CA LEU A 122 39.02 62.34 -10.70
C LEU A 122 38.56 60.92 -10.32
N ALA A 123 39.12 60.33 -9.27
CA ALA A 123 38.67 59.04 -8.73
C ALA A 123 37.25 59.14 -8.17
N ILE A 124 36.91 60.18 -7.40
CA ILE A 124 35.54 60.44 -6.94
C ILE A 124 34.61 60.68 -8.13
N VAL A 125 35.00 61.46 -9.14
CA VAL A 125 34.20 61.66 -10.35
C VAL A 125 34.00 60.34 -11.09
N LEU A 126 35.02 59.49 -11.24
CA LEU A 126 34.89 58.16 -11.86
C LEU A 126 33.99 57.20 -11.05
N LEU A 127 33.95 57.34 -9.72
CA LEU A 127 33.05 56.58 -8.83
C LEU A 127 31.63 57.17 -8.73
N MET A 128 31.46 58.45 -9.10
CA MET A 128 30.17 59.17 -9.06
C MET A 128 29.58 59.45 -10.45
N GLN A 129 30.31 59.19 -11.54
CA GLN A 129 29.69 59.03 -12.85
C GLN A 129 28.73 57.84 -12.73
N PRO A 130 27.44 57.99 -13.03
CA PRO A 130 26.65 56.83 -13.39
C PRO A 130 27.29 56.30 -14.67
N SER A 131 28.13 55.27 -14.52
CA SER A 131 28.53 54.45 -15.65
C SER A 131 27.27 54.08 -16.41
N PRO A 132 27.27 54.11 -17.75
CA PRO A 132 26.36 53.26 -18.50
C PRO A 132 26.78 51.79 -18.30
N LEU A 133 26.61 51.31 -17.06
CA LEU A 133 25.63 50.28 -16.79
C LEU A 133 24.41 50.59 -17.64
N LEU A 134 24.52 50.14 -18.89
CA LEU A 134 23.47 49.48 -19.61
C LEU A 134 22.42 49.01 -18.59
N GLN A 135 21.35 49.79 -18.45
CA GLN A 135 20.07 49.21 -18.07
C GLN A 135 19.64 48.32 -19.22
N VAL A 136 20.34 47.17 -19.31
CA VAL A 136 19.66 45.89 -19.26
C VAL A 136 18.66 46.04 -18.11
N HIS A 137 17.47 46.54 -18.47
CA HIS A 137 16.30 45.83 -18.03
C HIS A 137 16.62 44.37 -18.35
N LEU A 138 16.97 43.60 -17.32
CA LEU A 138 16.90 42.16 -17.37
C LEU A 138 15.40 41.90 -17.54
N THR A 139 15.01 41.98 -18.81
CA THR A 139 13.74 41.56 -19.38
C THR A 139 13.69 40.09 -19.06
N LYS A 140 13.14 39.83 -17.86
CA LYS A 140 13.12 38.59 -17.09
C LYS A 140 13.93 37.50 -17.78
N GLU A 141 15.24 37.44 -17.49
CA GLU A 141 16.21 36.61 -18.22
C GLU A 141 15.61 35.22 -18.41
N ASP A 142 15.21 34.94 -19.66
CA ASP A 142 14.16 33.96 -19.93
C ASP A 142 14.73 32.58 -19.65
N GLN A 143 14.44 32.07 -18.45
CA GLN A 143 15.19 30.95 -17.87
C GLN A 143 14.90 29.72 -18.72
N GLY A 144 15.86 29.44 -19.61
CA GLY A 144 15.77 28.37 -20.58
C GLY A 144 15.41 27.05 -19.90
N PRO A 145 14.76 26.13 -20.64
CA PRO A 145 14.17 24.94 -20.06
C PRO A 145 15.16 24.19 -19.18
N CYS A 146 14.70 23.76 -18.01
CA CYS A 146 15.52 23.16 -16.96
C CYS A 146 16.36 21.99 -17.49
N LEU A 147 17.68 22.19 -17.56
CA LEU A 147 18.64 21.21 -18.09
C LEU A 147 19.28 20.34 -16.99
N THR A 148 18.68 20.23 -15.81
CA THR A 148 19.17 19.25 -14.80
C THR A 148 18.84 17.82 -15.26
N PRO A 149 19.60 16.81 -14.79
CA PRO A 149 19.31 15.41 -15.11
C PRO A 149 17.87 14.99 -14.78
N GLU A 150 17.32 15.51 -13.69
CA GLU A 150 15.96 15.26 -13.22
C GLU A 150 14.93 15.82 -14.20
N CYS A 151 15.05 17.11 -14.57
CA CYS A 151 14.17 17.76 -15.53
C CYS A 151 14.22 17.10 -16.91
N ILE A 152 15.40 16.73 -17.39
CA ILE A 152 15.58 16.00 -18.66
C ILE A 152 14.93 14.60 -18.59
N SER A 153 15.11 13.88 -17.48
CA SER A 153 14.51 12.56 -17.28
C SER A 153 12.98 12.63 -17.18
N ILE A 154 12.44 13.63 -16.47
CA ILE A 154 10.99 13.86 -16.35
C ILE A 154 10.41 14.19 -17.72
N ALA A 155 11.01 15.13 -18.44
CA ALA A 155 10.57 15.53 -19.77
C ALA A 155 10.60 14.36 -20.76
N SER A 156 11.71 13.62 -20.82
CA SER A 156 11.82 12.44 -21.69
C SER A 156 10.79 11.36 -21.33
N SER A 157 10.50 11.13 -20.05
CA SER A 157 9.47 10.17 -19.63
C SER A 157 8.07 10.57 -20.10
N ILE A 158 7.76 11.88 -20.09
CA ILE A 158 6.48 12.40 -20.59
C ILE A 158 6.43 12.27 -22.12
N ILE A 159 7.43 12.77 -22.83
CA ILE A 159 7.51 12.74 -24.31
C ILE A 159 7.40 11.31 -24.85
N ASN A 160 8.09 10.34 -24.24
CA ASN A 160 8.04 8.93 -24.63
C ASN A 160 6.68 8.24 -24.33
N SER A 161 5.85 8.86 -23.48
CA SER A 161 4.54 8.31 -23.09
C SER A 161 3.41 8.81 -23.97
N LEU A 162 3.52 10.03 -24.52
CA LEU A 162 2.53 10.65 -25.40
C LEU A 162 2.39 9.92 -26.75
N ASP A 163 1.20 10.00 -27.36
CA ASP A 163 1.00 9.84 -28.79
C ASP A 163 0.39 11.11 -29.37
N THR A 164 1.24 11.99 -29.90
CA THR A 164 0.83 13.29 -30.47
C THR A 164 0.15 13.18 -31.84
N SER A 165 -0.09 11.98 -32.36
CA SER A 165 -0.97 11.77 -33.52
C SER A 165 -2.45 11.68 -33.14
N VAL A 166 -2.76 11.53 -31.85
CA VAL A 166 -4.12 11.51 -31.31
C VAL A 166 -4.54 12.92 -30.87
N ASP A 167 -5.76 13.32 -31.22
CA ASP A 167 -6.36 14.56 -30.74
C ASP A 167 -6.79 14.40 -29.26
N PRO A 168 -6.27 15.22 -28.32
CA PRO A 168 -6.59 15.14 -26.90
C PRO A 168 -8.08 15.36 -26.59
N CYS A 169 -8.85 16.01 -27.46
CA CYS A 169 -10.28 16.23 -27.29
C CYS A 169 -11.14 15.04 -27.79
N ASN A 170 -10.54 14.11 -28.53
CA ASN A 170 -11.17 12.88 -29.02
C ASN A 170 -10.83 11.66 -28.14
N ASP A 171 -9.57 11.49 -27.75
CA ASP A 171 -9.15 10.48 -26.77
C ASP A 171 -7.92 10.94 -25.99
N PHE A 172 -8.16 11.55 -24.83
CA PHE A 172 -7.08 12.03 -23.97
C PHE A 172 -6.22 10.90 -23.39
N TYR A 173 -6.76 9.69 -23.22
CA TYR A 173 -5.98 8.55 -22.71
C TYR A 173 -4.99 8.07 -23.75
N SER A 174 -5.43 7.85 -25.00
CA SER A 174 -4.53 7.46 -26.09
C SER A 174 -3.51 8.57 -26.40
N PHE A 175 -3.90 9.84 -26.35
CA PHE A 175 -2.95 10.97 -26.44
C PHE A 175 -1.91 10.96 -25.31
N ALA A 176 -2.32 10.74 -24.06
CA ALA A 176 -1.42 10.81 -22.91
C ALA A 176 -0.51 9.58 -22.72
N CYS A 177 -0.99 8.39 -23.14
CA CYS A 177 -0.40 7.08 -22.82
C CYS A 177 -0.09 6.18 -24.04
N GLY A 178 -0.44 6.55 -25.27
CA GLY A 178 -0.28 5.68 -26.44
C GLY A 178 1.18 5.27 -26.69
N GLY A 179 2.11 6.21 -26.56
CA GLY A 179 3.55 5.94 -26.60
C GLY A 179 4.03 5.04 -25.46
N TRP A 180 3.45 5.20 -24.24
CA TRP A 180 3.76 4.37 -23.09
C TRP A 180 3.33 2.92 -23.31
N ILE A 181 2.08 2.70 -23.69
CA ILE A 181 1.48 1.36 -23.88
C ILE A 181 2.22 0.59 -24.98
N LYS A 182 2.53 1.27 -26.10
CA LYS A 182 3.31 0.72 -27.21
C LYS A 182 4.75 0.34 -26.81
N SER A 183 5.32 1.03 -25.82
CA SER A 183 6.70 0.80 -25.34
C SER A 183 6.78 -0.13 -24.13
N ASN A 184 5.66 -0.42 -23.46
CA ASN A 184 5.56 -1.21 -22.24
C ASN A 184 4.52 -2.34 -22.41
N PRO A 185 4.83 -3.38 -23.22
CA PRO A 185 4.04 -4.61 -23.24
C PRO A 185 4.05 -5.27 -21.85
N ILE A 186 3.03 -6.08 -21.57
CA ILE A 186 2.90 -6.80 -20.29
C ILE A 186 4.08 -7.78 -20.13
N PRO A 187 4.90 -7.66 -19.07
CA PRO A 187 6.01 -8.58 -18.84
C PRO A 187 5.52 -9.99 -18.48
N GLU A 188 6.38 -10.98 -18.70
CA GLU A 188 6.14 -12.36 -18.26
C GLU A 188 5.76 -12.42 -16.76
N GLY A 189 4.83 -13.31 -16.42
CA GLY A 189 4.34 -13.48 -15.05
C GLY A 189 3.39 -12.38 -14.54
N HIS A 190 2.98 -11.42 -15.39
CA HIS A 190 2.02 -10.36 -15.05
C HIS A 190 0.75 -10.47 -15.88
N SER A 191 -0.37 -9.99 -15.33
CA SER A 191 -1.69 -9.85 -15.98
C SER A 191 -2.02 -8.40 -16.30
N SER A 192 -1.42 -7.47 -15.56
CA SER A 192 -1.49 -6.03 -15.79
C SER A 192 -0.11 -5.41 -15.57
N TRP A 193 0.23 -4.41 -16.38
CA TRP A 193 1.47 -3.67 -16.29
C TRP A 193 1.22 -2.18 -16.53
N GLY A 194 1.51 -1.37 -15.52
CA GLY A 194 1.27 0.07 -15.50
C GLY A 194 2.17 0.78 -14.50
N THR A 195 1.99 2.09 -14.38
CA THR A 195 2.77 2.96 -13.47
C THR A 195 2.88 2.41 -12.04
N PHE A 196 1.77 1.95 -11.44
CA PHE A 196 1.74 1.36 -10.10
C PHE A 196 2.55 0.05 -10.00
N GLY A 197 2.41 -0.84 -10.99
CA GLY A 197 3.10 -2.14 -11.03
C GLY A 197 4.61 -2.00 -11.22
N LYS A 198 5.03 -1.04 -12.06
CA LYS A 198 6.45 -0.68 -12.22
C LYS A 198 7.04 -0.18 -10.91
N LEU A 199 6.41 0.80 -10.26
CA LEU A 199 6.92 1.37 -9.01
C LEU A 199 6.94 0.34 -7.86
N THR A 200 5.98 -0.58 -7.85
CA THR A 200 5.98 -1.72 -6.92
C THR A 200 7.19 -2.63 -7.16
N GLN A 201 7.54 -2.91 -8.41
CA GLN A 201 8.75 -3.66 -8.75
C GLN A 201 10.05 -2.92 -8.37
N ASP A 202 10.09 -1.59 -8.46
CA ASP A 202 11.25 -0.79 -8.07
C ASP A 202 11.42 -0.77 -6.54
N ASN A 203 10.32 -0.64 -5.77
CA ASN A 203 10.33 -0.76 -4.30
C ASN A 203 10.81 -2.13 -3.82
N GLN A 204 10.35 -3.20 -4.49
CA GLN A 204 10.83 -4.55 -4.21
C GLN A 204 12.33 -4.68 -4.44
N LEU A 205 12.91 -4.02 -5.46
CA LEU A 205 14.35 -4.07 -5.75
C LEU A 205 15.16 -3.35 -4.66
N VAL A 206 14.70 -2.19 -4.18
CA VAL A 206 15.29 -1.52 -3.00
C VAL A 206 15.29 -2.47 -1.80
N LEU A 207 14.14 -3.09 -1.50
CA LEU A 207 14.00 -4.00 -0.36
C LEU A 207 14.86 -5.27 -0.48
N LYS A 208 14.97 -5.86 -1.67
CA LYS A 208 15.88 -6.97 -1.97
C LYS A 208 17.33 -6.59 -1.63
N ASN A 209 17.80 -5.46 -2.17
CA ASN A 209 19.17 -5.00 -1.94
C ASN A 209 19.44 -4.75 -0.45
N VAL A 210 18.44 -4.24 0.28
CA VAL A 210 18.51 -3.99 1.72
C VAL A 210 18.49 -5.28 2.56
N ILE A 211 17.77 -6.33 2.16
CA ILE A 211 17.67 -7.60 2.89
C ILE A 211 18.86 -8.52 2.59
N GLU A 212 19.31 -8.58 1.34
CA GLU A 212 20.42 -9.46 0.93
C GLU A 212 21.81 -8.90 1.27
N ASP A 213 21.93 -7.62 1.65
CA ASP A 213 23.19 -7.02 2.12
C ASP A 213 23.82 -7.85 3.27
N PRO A 214 25.04 -8.39 3.09
CA PRO A 214 25.73 -9.18 4.10
C PRO A 214 26.44 -8.32 5.16
N THR A 215 26.60 -7.03 4.92
CA THR A 215 27.24 -6.06 5.83
C THR A 215 26.23 -5.38 6.76
N ARG A 216 24.96 -5.30 6.34
CA ARG A 216 23.89 -4.64 7.10
C ARG A 216 23.58 -5.36 8.40
N LYS A 217 23.50 -4.59 9.48
CA LYS A 217 22.97 -5.04 10.77
C LYS A 217 21.46 -4.82 10.78
N PHE A 218 20.73 -5.82 11.25
CA PHE A 218 19.28 -5.82 11.36
C PHE A 218 18.89 -5.80 12.83
N SER A 219 17.96 -4.93 13.23
CA SER A 219 17.30 -4.98 14.54
C SER A 219 16.46 -6.26 14.71
N GLY A 220 15.96 -6.52 15.92
CA GLY A 220 15.18 -7.73 16.22
C GLY A 220 14.00 -8.00 15.28
N ALA A 221 13.23 -6.96 14.92
CA ALA A 221 12.11 -7.07 13.98
C ALA A 221 12.57 -7.20 12.51
N GLU A 222 13.58 -6.43 12.11
CA GLU A 222 14.16 -6.51 10.75
C GLU A 222 14.85 -7.86 10.49
N HIS A 223 15.41 -8.49 11.53
CA HIS A 223 15.97 -9.82 11.43
C HIS A 223 14.87 -10.87 11.20
N LYS A 224 13.66 -10.70 11.76
CA LYS A 224 12.49 -11.53 11.43
C LYS A 224 12.08 -11.38 9.96
N VAL A 225 12.18 -10.17 9.38
CA VAL A 225 11.99 -9.95 7.92
C VAL A 225 13.00 -10.79 7.13
N LYS A 226 14.30 -10.71 7.48
CA LYS A 226 15.34 -11.50 6.80
C LYS A 226 15.13 -13.01 6.93
N LEU A 227 14.79 -13.52 8.11
CA LEU A 227 14.50 -14.94 8.32
C LEU A 227 13.26 -15.42 7.52
N TYR A 228 12.21 -14.59 7.43
CA TYR A 228 11.02 -14.91 6.64
C TYR A 228 11.35 -14.96 5.14
N TYR A 229 12.05 -13.94 4.64
CA TYR A 229 12.52 -13.83 3.27
C TYR A 229 13.40 -15.02 2.85
N GLU A 230 14.41 -15.38 3.65
CA GLU A 230 15.30 -16.51 3.38
C GLU A 230 14.53 -17.84 3.36
N SER A 231 13.56 -18.02 4.26
CA SER A 231 12.70 -19.21 4.27
C SER A 231 11.85 -19.34 3.01
N CYS A 232 11.32 -18.22 2.49
CA CYS A 232 10.61 -18.18 1.23
C CYS A 232 11.53 -18.44 0.03
N MET A 233 12.75 -17.89 0.05
CA MET A 233 13.76 -18.05 -1.00
C MET A 233 14.24 -19.50 -1.12
N ASP A 234 14.24 -20.25 -0.02
CA ASP A 234 14.46 -21.70 0.01
C ASP A 234 15.77 -22.13 -0.67
N ARG A 235 16.85 -21.37 -0.45
CA ARG A 235 18.17 -21.64 -1.04
C ARG A 235 18.72 -23.04 -0.67
N ASN A 236 18.21 -23.63 0.42
CA ASN A 236 18.51 -24.99 0.89
C ASN A 236 17.58 -26.08 0.31
N GLY A 237 16.56 -25.73 -0.48
CA GLY A 237 15.59 -26.66 -1.08
C GLY A 237 14.72 -27.43 -0.07
N THR A 238 14.47 -26.85 1.09
CA THR A 238 13.69 -27.42 2.19
C THR A 238 12.21 -27.57 1.82
N ILE A 239 11.62 -26.58 1.14
CA ILE A 239 10.19 -26.66 0.73
C ILE A 239 10.00 -27.81 -0.28
N GLU A 240 10.93 -27.96 -1.23
CA GLU A 240 10.89 -29.07 -2.19
C GLU A 240 11.10 -30.44 -1.51
N LYS A 241 11.99 -30.54 -0.51
CA LYS A 241 12.21 -31.77 0.30
C LYS A 241 11.02 -32.13 1.19
N LEU A 242 10.24 -31.14 1.64
CA LEU A 242 9.05 -31.34 2.46
C LEU A 242 7.82 -31.76 1.64
N GLY A 243 7.74 -31.36 0.37
CA GLY A 243 6.71 -31.84 -0.55
C GLY A 243 5.30 -31.36 -0.18
N SER A 244 4.43 -32.31 0.16
CA SER A 244 3.06 -32.13 0.67
C SER A 244 2.97 -32.06 2.20
N LYS A 245 4.00 -32.53 2.91
CA LYS A 245 3.93 -32.85 4.35
C LYS A 245 3.46 -31.70 5.25
N PRO A 246 3.89 -30.43 5.07
CA PRO A 246 3.45 -29.35 5.95
C PRO A 246 1.94 -29.11 5.90
N LEU A 247 1.31 -29.30 4.74
CA LEU A 247 -0.13 -29.16 4.58
C LEU A 247 -0.89 -30.41 5.04
N GLN A 248 -0.31 -31.61 4.89
CA GLN A 248 -0.88 -32.83 5.48
C GLN A 248 -0.87 -32.76 7.02
N GLU A 249 0.25 -32.34 7.63
CA GLU A 249 0.34 -32.03 9.07
C GLU A 249 -0.71 -30.99 9.51
N PHE A 250 -0.98 -29.97 8.70
CA PHE A 250 -2.01 -28.96 8.99
C PHE A 250 -3.43 -29.51 8.87
N ILE A 251 -3.71 -30.33 7.85
CA ILE A 251 -4.99 -31.02 7.65
C ILE A 251 -5.30 -31.93 8.85
N ASP A 252 -4.32 -32.72 9.30
CA ASP A 252 -4.46 -33.56 10.50
C ASP A 252 -4.75 -32.71 11.75
N LEU A 253 -4.05 -31.58 11.90
CA LEU A 253 -4.24 -30.64 13.01
C LEU A 253 -5.62 -29.98 13.03
N ILE A 254 -6.26 -29.71 11.87
CA ILE A 254 -7.64 -29.20 11.83
C ILE A 254 -8.67 -30.33 11.94
N GLY A 255 -8.36 -31.56 11.51
CA GLY A 255 -9.17 -32.74 11.82
C GLY A 255 -9.26 -33.84 10.75
N GLY A 256 -8.32 -33.88 9.80
CA GLY A 256 -8.37 -34.76 8.65
C GLY A 256 -9.30 -34.27 7.55
N TRP A 257 -9.23 -34.91 6.38
CA TRP A 257 -10.01 -34.59 5.19
C TRP A 257 -10.42 -35.86 4.48
N ASN A 258 -11.64 -35.93 3.93
CA ASN A 258 -12.13 -37.16 3.31
C ASN A 258 -11.33 -37.57 2.05
N ILE A 259 -10.68 -36.60 1.40
CA ILE A 259 -9.86 -36.81 0.19
C ILE A 259 -8.49 -37.41 0.50
N SER A 260 -7.84 -37.04 1.62
CA SER A 260 -6.53 -37.59 2.02
C SER A 260 -6.61 -38.94 2.76
N GLY A 261 -7.83 -39.45 3.00
CA GLY A 261 -8.08 -40.70 3.71
C GLY A 261 -7.98 -40.58 5.24
N GLY A 262 -8.25 -41.68 5.94
CA GLY A 262 -8.19 -41.76 7.42
C GLY A 262 -9.31 -41.03 8.17
N PHE A 263 -10.24 -40.39 7.46
CA PHE A 263 -11.28 -39.54 8.01
C PHE A 263 -12.56 -40.32 8.40
N ASP A 264 -13.17 -39.97 9.54
CA ASP A 264 -14.53 -40.39 9.92
C ASP A 264 -15.45 -39.18 10.06
N VAL A 265 -16.43 -39.08 9.16
CA VAL A 265 -17.45 -38.03 9.16
C VAL A 265 -18.36 -38.09 10.38
N ARG A 266 -18.48 -39.24 11.06
CA ARG A 266 -19.34 -39.40 12.25
C ARG A 266 -18.69 -38.82 13.50
N ALA A 267 -17.40 -39.06 13.70
CA ALA A 267 -16.60 -38.40 14.74
C ALA A 267 -16.44 -36.87 14.55
N TRP A 268 -16.66 -36.34 13.35
CA TRP A 268 -16.52 -34.91 13.06
C TRP A 268 -17.66 -34.05 13.64
N ASN A 269 -17.30 -32.88 14.18
CA ASN A 269 -18.20 -31.93 14.85
C ASN A 269 -17.96 -30.49 14.34
N LEU A 270 -19.03 -29.81 13.88
CA LEU A 270 -18.98 -28.48 13.27
C LEU A 270 -18.38 -27.42 14.21
N GLN A 271 -18.93 -27.30 15.43
CA GLN A 271 -18.45 -26.35 16.44
C GLN A 271 -16.95 -26.47 16.67
N SER A 272 -16.49 -27.68 17.01
CA SER A 272 -15.11 -27.92 17.41
C SER A 272 -14.12 -27.67 16.26
N LYS A 273 -14.54 -27.87 15.00
CA LYS A 273 -13.66 -27.65 13.86
C LYS A 273 -13.68 -26.21 13.35
N LEU A 274 -14.84 -25.54 13.30
CA LEU A 274 -14.89 -24.10 13.01
C LEU A 274 -14.15 -23.29 14.07
N THR A 275 -14.39 -23.55 15.36
CA THR A 275 -13.67 -22.85 16.46
C THR A 275 -12.16 -23.03 16.32
N LEU A 276 -11.69 -24.24 16.00
CA LEU A 276 -10.26 -24.51 15.81
C LEU A 276 -9.65 -23.83 14.57
N MET A 277 -10.36 -23.82 13.43
CA MET A 277 -9.85 -23.22 12.20
C MET A 277 -9.85 -21.69 12.26
N SER A 278 -10.94 -21.08 12.76
CA SER A 278 -11.03 -19.64 12.99
C SER A 278 -10.10 -19.20 14.12
N ASN A 279 -10.30 -19.71 15.33
CA ASN A 279 -9.84 -19.08 16.57
C ASN A 279 -8.45 -19.54 17.04
N LYS A 280 -7.83 -20.45 16.29
CA LYS A 280 -6.42 -20.80 16.43
C LYS A 280 -5.60 -20.47 15.19
N TYR A 281 -6.09 -20.80 13.99
CA TYR A 281 -5.30 -20.74 12.76
C TYR A 281 -5.67 -19.59 11.81
N ASN A 282 -6.70 -18.79 12.12
CA ASN A 282 -7.20 -17.71 11.28
C ASN A 282 -7.46 -18.17 9.82
N ARG A 283 -8.20 -19.29 9.71
CA ARG A 283 -8.62 -19.96 8.46
C ARG A 283 -10.12 -20.34 8.52
N GLY A 284 -10.93 -19.39 9.01
CA GLY A 284 -12.35 -19.58 9.32
C GLY A 284 -13.33 -19.36 8.17
N ASN A 285 -12.83 -19.28 6.93
CA ASN A 285 -13.27 -18.44 5.80
C ASN A 285 -14.74 -18.51 5.32
N ILE A 286 -15.64 -19.24 5.97
CA ILE A 286 -17.09 -19.20 5.70
C ILE A 286 -17.76 -17.96 6.31
N PHE A 287 -17.23 -17.46 7.42
CA PHE A 287 -17.58 -16.15 7.96
C PHE A 287 -16.32 -15.58 8.60
N ASP A 288 -16.07 -14.30 8.36
CA ASP A 288 -14.94 -13.62 8.96
C ASP A 288 -15.37 -12.85 10.21
N TRP A 289 -14.46 -12.79 11.18
CA TRP A 289 -14.63 -12.00 12.38
C TRP A 289 -13.32 -11.33 12.76
N THR A 290 -13.43 -10.13 13.34
CA THR A 290 -12.29 -9.34 13.80
C THR A 290 -12.67 -8.53 15.04
N VAL A 291 -11.70 -7.77 15.55
CA VAL A 291 -11.92 -6.71 16.52
C VAL A 291 -11.38 -5.42 15.93
N ASP A 292 -12.26 -4.43 15.78
CA ASP A 292 -11.87 -3.13 15.24
C ASP A 292 -12.71 -2.00 15.83
N ALA A 293 -12.42 -0.76 15.41
CA ALA A 293 -13.16 0.42 15.87
C ALA A 293 -14.68 0.27 15.65
N ASP A 294 -15.46 0.56 16.68
CA ASP A 294 -16.92 0.52 16.59
C ASP A 294 -17.41 1.65 15.66
N GLN A 295 -18.01 1.28 14.53
CA GLN A 295 -18.43 2.24 13.50
C GLN A 295 -19.46 3.28 13.97
N THR A 296 -20.15 3.11 15.10
CA THR A 296 -21.02 4.15 15.68
C THR A 296 -20.53 4.73 17.01
N ASP A 297 -19.36 4.31 17.50
CA ASP A 297 -18.63 4.90 18.63
C ASP A 297 -17.13 4.62 18.47
N SER A 298 -16.51 5.36 17.56
CA SER A 298 -15.13 5.16 17.09
C SER A 298 -14.05 5.30 18.20
N THR A 299 -14.46 5.65 19.42
CA THR A 299 -13.64 5.68 20.63
C THR A 299 -13.43 4.30 21.27
N LYS A 300 -14.17 3.27 20.83
CA LYS A 300 -14.13 1.89 21.34
C LYS A 300 -13.77 0.90 20.24
N ASN A 301 -13.40 -0.32 20.64
CA ASN A 301 -13.36 -1.46 19.73
C ASN A 301 -14.57 -2.39 20.00
N ILE A 302 -15.00 -3.12 18.99
CA ILE A 302 -16.09 -4.11 19.06
C ILE A 302 -15.70 -5.37 18.27
N ILE A 303 -16.29 -6.53 18.61
CA ILE A 303 -16.21 -7.72 17.75
C ILE A 303 -17.10 -7.45 16.52
N VAL A 304 -16.50 -7.50 15.33
CA VAL A 304 -17.20 -7.35 14.04
C VAL A 304 -17.29 -8.72 13.38
N ILE A 305 -18.45 -9.04 12.80
CA ILE A 305 -18.73 -10.29 12.08
C ILE A 305 -19.26 -9.97 10.69
N ALA A 306 -18.68 -10.58 9.66
CA ALA A 306 -19.02 -10.40 8.26
C ALA A 306 -19.32 -11.74 7.57
N GLU A 307 -19.77 -11.66 6.33
CA GLU A 307 -19.78 -12.77 5.39
C GLU A 307 -18.35 -13.30 5.12
N GLY A 308 -18.23 -14.52 4.60
CA GLY A 308 -16.94 -15.12 4.25
C GLY A 308 -16.71 -15.20 2.74
N GLU A 309 -15.45 -15.45 2.37
CA GLU A 309 -15.00 -15.55 0.98
C GLU A 309 -15.18 -16.95 0.37
N LEU A 310 -15.25 -17.00 -0.97
CA LEU A 310 -15.25 -18.23 -1.76
C LEU A 310 -14.00 -18.31 -2.64
N GLY A 311 -13.64 -19.50 -3.13
CA GLY A 311 -12.44 -19.71 -3.96
C GLY A 311 -12.51 -19.09 -5.37
N LEU A 312 -13.69 -18.65 -5.80
CA LEU A 312 -13.92 -17.76 -6.95
C LEU A 312 -14.71 -16.52 -6.51
N PRO A 313 -14.68 -15.42 -7.27
CA PRO A 313 -15.62 -14.33 -7.04
C PRO A 313 -17.07 -14.76 -7.32
N ARG A 314 -17.98 -14.33 -6.45
CA ARG A 314 -19.40 -14.73 -6.38
C ARG A 314 -20.09 -14.94 -7.74
N ASP A 315 -19.96 -13.99 -8.64
CA ASP A 315 -20.70 -13.98 -9.90
C ASP A 315 -20.23 -15.04 -10.92
N TYR A 316 -19.07 -15.69 -10.71
CA TYR A 316 -18.71 -16.89 -11.46
C TYR A 316 -19.60 -18.08 -11.10
N TYR A 317 -19.93 -18.28 -9.83
CA TYR A 317 -20.80 -19.37 -9.39
C TYR A 317 -22.22 -19.24 -9.92
N LEU A 318 -22.73 -18.01 -10.00
CA LEU A 318 -24.12 -17.70 -10.35
C LEU A 318 -24.37 -17.59 -11.85
N ASN A 319 -23.45 -16.96 -12.59
CA ASN A 319 -23.67 -16.63 -13.99
C ASN A 319 -23.03 -17.63 -14.98
N LYS A 320 -22.29 -18.65 -14.49
CA LYS A 320 -21.54 -19.60 -15.34
C LYS A 320 -21.96 -21.07 -15.17
N THR A 321 -22.06 -21.76 -16.30
CA THR A 321 -22.30 -23.21 -16.38
C THR A 321 -21.02 -24.01 -16.11
N ASP A 322 -21.16 -25.32 -15.94
CA ASP A 322 -20.04 -26.26 -15.74
C ASP A 322 -19.06 -26.32 -16.93
N ASP A 323 -19.50 -25.86 -18.11
CA ASP A 323 -18.71 -25.82 -19.35
C ASP A 323 -17.92 -24.52 -19.51
N ASP A 324 -18.05 -23.54 -18.61
CA ASP A 324 -17.22 -22.32 -18.66
C ASP A 324 -15.75 -22.67 -18.33
N PRO A 325 -14.77 -22.22 -19.13
CA PRO A 325 -13.36 -22.59 -18.95
C PRO A 325 -12.80 -22.34 -17.55
N ILE A 326 -13.31 -21.36 -16.81
CA ILE A 326 -12.85 -21.06 -15.44
C ILE A 326 -13.47 -22.00 -14.41
N ILE A 327 -14.72 -22.42 -14.59
CA ILE A 327 -15.34 -23.43 -13.72
C ILE A 327 -14.64 -24.78 -13.91
N ILE A 328 -14.26 -25.11 -15.15
CA ILE A 328 -13.42 -26.28 -15.46
C ILE A 328 -12.03 -26.14 -14.78
N ALA A 329 -11.33 -25.04 -15.02
CA ALA A 329 -9.98 -24.82 -14.46
C ALA A 329 -9.96 -24.82 -12.93
N TYR A 330 -11.00 -24.29 -12.28
CA TYR A 330 -11.16 -24.31 -10.83
C TYR A 330 -11.36 -25.74 -10.30
N VAL A 331 -12.28 -26.53 -10.87
CA VAL A 331 -12.47 -27.93 -10.48
C VAL A 331 -11.21 -28.77 -10.71
N ASP A 332 -10.47 -28.50 -11.79
CA ASP A 332 -9.24 -29.23 -12.08
C ASP A 332 -8.07 -28.79 -11.17
N TYR A 333 -8.02 -27.53 -10.74
CA TYR A 333 -7.12 -27.06 -9.68
C TYR A 333 -7.43 -27.73 -8.33
N MET A 334 -8.69 -27.69 -7.88
CA MET A 334 -9.17 -28.38 -6.68
C MET A 334 -8.79 -29.86 -6.70
N THR A 335 -9.05 -30.54 -7.83
CA THR A 335 -8.71 -31.94 -8.05
C THR A 335 -7.21 -32.17 -7.96
N LYS A 336 -6.40 -31.32 -8.61
CA LYS A 336 -4.95 -31.45 -8.61
C LYS A 336 -4.36 -31.32 -7.21
N ILE A 337 -4.84 -30.37 -6.41
CA ILE A 337 -4.42 -30.18 -5.02
C ILE A 337 -4.82 -31.40 -4.16
N GLY A 338 -6.05 -31.92 -4.31
CA GLY A 338 -6.49 -33.13 -3.60
C GLY A 338 -5.65 -34.37 -3.92
N VAL A 339 -5.32 -34.60 -5.19
CA VAL A 339 -4.44 -35.70 -5.63
C VAL A 339 -3.02 -35.53 -5.07
N LEU A 340 -2.47 -34.31 -5.09
CA LEU A 340 -1.15 -34.02 -4.49
C LEU A 340 -1.10 -34.20 -2.96
N LEU A 341 -2.26 -34.28 -2.30
CA LEU A 341 -2.40 -34.55 -0.87
C LEU A 341 -2.74 -36.00 -0.54
N GLY A 342 -2.89 -36.88 -1.54
CA GLY A 342 -3.08 -38.33 -1.39
C GLY A 342 -4.39 -38.88 -1.95
N GLY A 343 -5.27 -38.05 -2.52
CA GLY A 343 -6.54 -38.50 -3.09
C GLY A 343 -6.41 -39.27 -4.41
N GLU A 344 -7.33 -40.20 -4.64
CA GLU A 344 -7.52 -40.86 -5.95
C GLU A 344 -8.21 -39.89 -6.91
N GLU A 345 -7.75 -39.77 -8.16
CA GLU A 345 -8.12 -38.69 -9.08
C GLU A 345 -9.61 -38.63 -9.41
N SER A 346 -10.24 -39.77 -9.74
CA SER A 346 -11.66 -39.84 -10.09
C SER A 346 -12.56 -39.50 -8.91
N SER A 347 -12.29 -40.08 -7.74
CA SER A 347 -13.02 -39.80 -6.49
C SER A 347 -12.82 -38.37 -6.01
N THR A 348 -11.60 -37.84 -6.12
CA THR A 348 -11.27 -36.45 -5.80
C THR A 348 -12.07 -35.52 -6.71
N ARG A 349 -12.05 -35.73 -8.03
CA ARG A 349 -12.79 -34.86 -8.97
C ARG A 349 -14.30 -34.90 -8.73
N GLN A 350 -14.85 -36.05 -8.36
CA GLN A 350 -16.26 -36.16 -7.96
C GLN A 350 -16.55 -35.35 -6.68
N GLN A 351 -15.71 -35.45 -5.65
CA GLN A 351 -15.85 -34.72 -4.40
C GLN A 351 -15.67 -33.20 -4.56
N MET A 352 -14.74 -32.77 -5.43
CA MET A 352 -14.52 -31.33 -5.68
C MET A 352 -15.66 -30.72 -6.52
N LYS A 353 -16.32 -31.51 -7.39
CA LYS A 353 -17.61 -31.09 -8.00
C LYS A 353 -18.75 -30.95 -6.97
N GLN A 354 -18.75 -31.75 -5.90
CA GLN A 354 -19.71 -31.58 -4.80
C GLN A 354 -19.42 -30.32 -3.98
N VAL A 355 -18.13 -30.00 -3.75
CA VAL A 355 -17.73 -28.72 -3.12
C VAL A 355 -18.14 -27.54 -3.98
N LEU A 356 -17.90 -27.56 -5.29
CA LEU A 356 -18.38 -26.52 -6.22
C LEU A 356 -19.92 -26.33 -6.15
N ALA A 357 -20.68 -27.41 -5.99
CA ALA A 357 -22.14 -27.32 -5.85
C ALA A 357 -22.55 -26.59 -4.55
N LEU A 358 -21.91 -26.90 -3.41
CA LEU A 358 -22.14 -26.18 -2.16
C LEU A 358 -21.60 -24.73 -2.22
N GLU A 359 -20.50 -24.46 -2.91
CA GLU A 359 -20.02 -23.10 -3.15
C GLU A 359 -21.00 -22.27 -4.00
N ARG A 360 -21.74 -22.89 -4.93
CA ARG A 360 -22.87 -22.24 -5.62
C ARG A 360 -24.05 -21.93 -4.69
N GLU A 361 -24.38 -22.81 -3.75
CA GLU A 361 -25.41 -22.54 -2.73
C GLU A 361 -24.97 -21.40 -1.78
N LEU A 362 -23.69 -21.36 -1.40
CA LEU A 362 -23.11 -20.26 -0.62
C LEU A 362 -23.12 -18.94 -1.42
N ALA A 363 -22.76 -18.95 -2.70
CA ALA A 363 -22.79 -17.77 -3.56
C ALA A 363 -24.19 -17.16 -3.73
N GLN A 364 -25.26 -17.97 -3.65
CA GLN A 364 -26.64 -17.48 -3.70
C GLN A 364 -27.04 -16.70 -2.45
N ILE A 365 -26.47 -17.02 -1.28
CA ILE A 365 -26.79 -16.36 -0.01
C ILE A 365 -25.85 -15.19 0.33
N LEU A 366 -24.73 -15.05 -0.39
CA LEU A 366 -23.85 -13.87 -0.34
C LEU A 366 -24.51 -12.63 -0.98
N PRO A 367 -24.27 -11.42 -0.45
CA PRO A 367 -24.69 -10.16 -1.07
C PRO A 367 -23.96 -9.89 -2.40
N SER A 368 -24.49 -8.98 -3.22
CA SER A 368 -23.70 -8.42 -4.33
C SER A 368 -22.69 -7.42 -3.76
N MET A 369 -21.51 -7.24 -4.39
CA MET A 369 -20.54 -6.23 -3.93
C MET A 369 -21.17 -4.82 -3.83
N SER A 370 -22.07 -4.50 -4.76
CA SER A 370 -22.78 -3.22 -4.83
C SER A 370 -23.89 -3.04 -3.78
N ASP A 371 -24.09 -4.05 -2.93
CA ASP A 371 -24.96 -3.98 -1.74
C ASP A 371 -24.17 -4.29 -0.45
N ALA A 372 -23.00 -4.94 -0.57
CA ALA A 372 -22.00 -5.08 0.50
C ALA A 372 -21.21 -3.79 0.78
N ARG A 373 -21.14 -2.84 -0.18
CA ARG A 373 -20.67 -1.45 0.06
C ARG A 373 -21.72 -0.52 0.65
N ASP A 374 -23.00 -0.87 0.52
CA ASP A 374 -24.09 -0.01 0.96
C ASP A 374 -24.39 -0.29 2.44
N ASP A 375 -23.79 0.48 3.35
CA ASP A 375 -23.90 0.28 4.81
C ASP A 375 -25.35 0.25 5.33
N LYS A 376 -26.31 0.83 4.58
CA LYS A 376 -27.76 0.76 4.88
C LYS A 376 -28.41 -0.54 4.38
N LYS A 377 -27.80 -1.27 3.44
CA LYS A 377 -28.22 -2.61 2.98
C LYS A 377 -27.41 -3.78 3.56
N ARG A 378 -26.19 -3.56 4.07
CA ARG A 378 -25.39 -4.60 4.76
C ARG A 378 -26.07 -5.22 5.99
N ASP A 379 -27.20 -4.64 6.42
CA ASP A 379 -27.95 -5.08 7.59
C ASP A 379 -27.12 -4.97 8.89
N ASN A 380 -26.22 -3.96 8.92
CA ASN A 380 -25.28 -3.61 9.99
C ASN A 380 -25.99 -3.40 11.35
N HIS A 381 -26.04 -4.43 12.19
CA HIS A 381 -26.72 -4.36 13.49
C HIS A 381 -25.81 -4.77 14.65
N LYS A 382 -25.90 -3.99 15.74
CA LYS A 382 -25.35 -4.38 17.04
C LYS A 382 -26.36 -5.26 17.77
N MET A 383 -25.91 -6.42 18.22
CA MET A 383 -26.75 -7.37 18.96
C MET A 383 -25.95 -8.06 20.06
N SER A 384 -26.65 -8.69 21.01
CA SER A 384 -25.98 -9.57 21.97
C SER A 384 -25.65 -10.92 21.33
N LEU A 385 -24.62 -11.63 21.82
CA LEU A 385 -24.36 -13.01 21.40
C LEU A 385 -25.58 -13.93 21.65
N LYS A 386 -26.40 -13.63 22.66
CA LYS A 386 -27.69 -14.31 22.92
C LYS A 386 -28.70 -14.16 21.78
N ASP A 387 -28.68 -13.04 21.08
CA ASP A 387 -29.55 -12.77 19.93
C ASP A 387 -28.94 -13.36 18.64
N LEU A 388 -27.62 -13.28 18.48
CA LEU A 388 -26.91 -13.94 17.39
C LEU A 388 -27.14 -15.47 17.38
N ILE A 389 -27.17 -16.12 18.55
CA ILE A 389 -27.51 -17.55 18.69
C ILE A 389 -28.95 -17.86 18.20
N LYS A 390 -29.88 -16.90 18.26
CA LYS A 390 -31.25 -17.08 17.72
C LYS A 390 -31.29 -16.90 16.20
N LEU A 391 -30.52 -15.94 15.69
CA LEU A 391 -30.40 -15.64 14.25
C LEU A 391 -29.66 -16.75 13.51
N SER A 392 -28.59 -17.27 14.11
CA SER A 392 -27.64 -18.19 13.47
C SER A 392 -27.25 -19.35 14.40
N PRO A 393 -28.18 -20.28 14.70
CA PRO A 393 -27.98 -21.38 15.67
C PRO A 393 -27.01 -22.50 15.25
N PHE A 394 -26.28 -22.40 14.12
CA PHE A 394 -25.29 -23.43 13.73
C PHE A 394 -24.06 -23.49 14.66
N LEU A 395 -23.87 -22.48 15.50
CA LEU A 395 -22.71 -22.30 16.37
C LEU A 395 -23.14 -21.85 17.77
N ASP A 396 -22.53 -22.41 18.81
CA ASP A 396 -22.44 -21.76 20.11
C ASP A 396 -21.40 -20.64 20.00
N TRP A 397 -21.88 -19.45 19.65
CA TRP A 397 -21.09 -18.23 19.53
C TRP A 397 -20.42 -17.82 20.85
N VAL A 398 -21.02 -18.14 22.01
CA VAL A 398 -20.45 -17.82 23.32
C VAL A 398 -19.28 -18.74 23.65
N ALA A 399 -19.37 -20.04 23.34
CA ALA A 399 -18.25 -20.96 23.43
C ALA A 399 -17.13 -20.59 22.44
N PHE A 400 -17.49 -20.29 21.19
CA PHE A 400 -16.57 -19.88 20.12
C PHE A 400 -15.72 -18.67 20.54
N TYR A 401 -16.35 -17.56 20.94
CA TYR A 401 -15.61 -16.37 21.36
C TYR A 401 -14.92 -16.55 22.72
N ARG A 402 -15.46 -17.35 23.65
CA ARG A 402 -14.75 -17.66 24.89
C ARG A 402 -13.42 -18.40 24.62
N GLU A 403 -13.36 -19.28 23.63
CA GLU A 403 -12.10 -19.91 23.22
C GLU A 403 -11.13 -18.89 22.60
N ALA A 404 -11.61 -18.01 21.70
CA ALA A 404 -10.79 -16.98 21.06
C ALA A 404 -10.15 -15.98 22.05
N PHE A 405 -10.88 -15.58 23.09
CA PHE A 405 -10.45 -14.59 24.06
C PHE A 405 -9.82 -15.18 25.34
N ALA A 406 -9.85 -16.51 25.52
CA ALA A 406 -9.18 -17.21 26.62
C ALA A 406 -7.67 -16.90 26.76
N PRO A 407 -6.86 -16.76 25.67
CA PRO A 407 -5.43 -16.45 25.80
C PRO A 407 -5.14 -15.11 26.50
N ILE A 408 -6.04 -14.13 26.40
CA ILE A 408 -5.94 -12.85 27.11
C ILE A 408 -6.76 -12.80 28.41
N ARG A 409 -7.37 -13.93 28.82
CA ARG A 409 -8.23 -14.09 30.01
C ARG A 409 -9.49 -13.21 30.02
N ARG A 410 -9.89 -12.66 28.86
CA ARG A 410 -11.16 -11.91 28.72
C ARG A 410 -12.32 -12.90 28.64
N ASN A 411 -13.14 -12.93 29.68
CA ASN A 411 -14.34 -13.76 29.69
C ASN A 411 -15.41 -13.15 28.77
N ILE A 412 -15.93 -13.95 27.84
CA ILE A 412 -17.05 -13.60 26.96
C ILE A 412 -18.33 -14.26 27.47
N THR A 413 -19.44 -13.53 27.42
CA THR A 413 -20.75 -13.96 27.95
C THR A 413 -21.86 -13.81 26.90
N GLU A 414 -23.05 -14.36 27.14
CA GLU A 414 -24.20 -14.19 26.25
C GLU A 414 -24.62 -12.72 26.04
N ASN A 415 -24.22 -11.82 26.95
CA ASN A 415 -24.51 -10.38 26.90
C ASN A 415 -23.41 -9.55 26.22
N GLU A 416 -22.36 -10.18 25.67
CA GLU A 416 -21.36 -9.47 24.87
C GLU A 416 -22.04 -8.88 23.63
N ILE A 417 -21.79 -7.60 23.34
CA ILE A 417 -22.34 -6.91 22.17
C ILE A 417 -21.37 -7.04 21.01
N VAL A 418 -21.88 -7.51 19.88
CA VAL A 418 -21.13 -7.67 18.63
C VAL A 418 -21.82 -6.90 17.51
N LEU A 419 -21.04 -6.45 16.55
CA LEU A 419 -21.53 -5.84 15.31
C LEU A 419 -21.60 -6.92 14.23
N VAL A 420 -22.77 -7.07 13.60
CA VAL A 420 -23.02 -8.05 12.54
C VAL A 420 -23.36 -7.31 11.26
N ASN A 421 -22.46 -7.38 10.28
CA ASN A 421 -22.59 -6.72 8.97
C ASN A 421 -23.06 -7.71 7.87
N ALA A 422 -23.67 -8.82 8.30
CA ALA A 422 -24.00 -9.98 7.47
C ALA A 422 -25.18 -10.82 8.02
N GLN A 423 -26.17 -10.18 8.65
CA GLN A 423 -27.24 -10.90 9.37
C GLN A 423 -28.00 -11.91 8.49
N GLN A 424 -28.49 -11.47 7.32
CA GLN A 424 -29.20 -12.32 6.37
C GLN A 424 -28.35 -13.51 5.90
N TYR A 425 -27.05 -13.27 5.65
CA TYR A 425 -26.09 -14.32 5.29
C TYR A 425 -25.95 -15.35 6.42
N LEU A 426 -25.69 -14.92 7.66
CA LEU A 426 -25.52 -15.84 8.80
C LEU A 426 -26.79 -16.64 9.13
N GLY A 427 -27.98 -16.05 8.95
CA GLY A 427 -29.26 -16.77 9.10
C GLY A 427 -29.45 -17.83 8.01
N ASN A 428 -29.21 -17.47 6.75
CA ASN A 428 -29.29 -18.41 5.61
C ASN A 428 -28.24 -19.54 5.71
N LEU A 429 -27.00 -19.18 6.08
CA LEU A 429 -25.90 -20.12 6.33
C LEU A 429 -26.29 -21.14 7.41
N SER A 430 -26.97 -20.70 8.47
CA SER A 430 -27.44 -21.61 9.53
C SER A 430 -28.46 -22.63 9.03
N ASN A 431 -29.33 -22.25 8.09
CA ASN A 431 -30.29 -23.17 7.47
C ASN A 431 -29.59 -24.17 6.55
N LEU A 432 -28.67 -23.69 5.71
CA LEU A 432 -27.85 -24.50 4.80
C LEU A 432 -27.00 -25.52 5.56
N PHE A 433 -26.31 -25.09 6.61
CA PHE A 433 -25.51 -25.98 7.46
C PHE A 433 -26.36 -26.99 8.23
N ASN A 434 -27.55 -26.60 8.71
CA ASN A 434 -28.45 -27.53 9.37
C ASN A 434 -28.93 -28.65 8.42
N ASP A 435 -29.27 -28.34 7.16
CA ASP A 435 -29.58 -29.36 6.15
C ASP A 435 -28.36 -30.25 5.82
N TYR A 436 -27.20 -29.64 5.58
CA TYR A 436 -25.99 -30.39 5.23
C TYR A 436 -25.49 -31.32 6.36
N LEU A 437 -25.83 -31.04 7.62
CA LEU A 437 -25.51 -31.91 8.76
C LEU A 437 -26.39 -33.17 8.88
N GLN A 438 -27.56 -33.25 8.23
CA GLN A 438 -28.53 -34.35 8.46
C GLN A 438 -28.13 -35.72 7.90
N ASN A 439 -27.13 -35.79 7.01
CA ASN A 439 -26.74 -37.01 6.31
C ASN A 439 -25.21 -37.06 6.14
N ASP A 440 -24.58 -38.19 6.47
CA ASP A 440 -23.14 -38.46 6.29
C ASP A 440 -22.61 -38.00 4.90
N THR A 441 -23.39 -38.15 3.82
CA THR A 441 -22.96 -37.72 2.47
C THR A 441 -22.89 -36.20 2.33
N LYS A 442 -23.94 -35.47 2.73
CA LYS A 442 -23.92 -33.99 2.72
C LYS A 442 -22.90 -33.47 3.71
N LYS A 443 -22.81 -34.07 4.91
CA LYS A 443 -21.84 -33.73 5.94
C LYS A 443 -20.40 -33.90 5.45
N THR A 444 -20.12 -34.91 4.63
CA THR A 444 -18.82 -35.08 3.95
C THR A 444 -18.55 -33.96 2.94
N THR A 445 -19.56 -33.51 2.18
CA THR A 445 -19.44 -32.36 1.29
C THR A 445 -19.11 -31.08 2.07
N LEU A 446 -19.83 -30.82 3.16
CA LEU A 446 -19.59 -29.69 4.06
C LEU A 446 -18.17 -29.72 4.66
N VAL A 447 -17.72 -30.88 5.15
CA VAL A 447 -16.33 -31.08 5.59
C VAL A 447 -15.34 -30.74 4.47
N ASN A 448 -15.59 -31.23 3.25
CA ASN A 448 -14.70 -31.01 2.13
C ASN A 448 -14.62 -29.54 1.72
N THR A 449 -15.73 -28.80 1.73
CA THR A 449 -15.75 -27.33 1.49
C THR A 449 -15.03 -26.58 2.61
N LEU A 450 -15.24 -26.96 3.88
CA LEU A 450 -14.60 -26.33 5.03
C LEU A 450 -13.08 -26.55 5.08
N VAL A 451 -12.61 -27.75 4.74
CA VAL A 451 -11.17 -28.00 4.62
C VAL A 451 -10.62 -27.29 3.39
N TRP A 452 -11.33 -27.32 2.25
CA TRP A 452 -10.90 -26.64 1.03
C TRP A 452 -10.68 -25.13 1.25
N SER A 453 -11.67 -24.43 1.83
CA SER A 453 -11.55 -22.99 2.11
C SER A 453 -10.42 -22.67 3.09
N ALA A 454 -10.13 -23.56 4.04
CA ALA A 454 -9.00 -23.43 4.96
C ALA A 454 -7.62 -23.70 4.31
N ILE A 455 -7.53 -24.43 3.19
CA ILE A 455 -6.24 -24.85 2.57
C ILE A 455 -5.92 -24.26 1.20
N TYR A 456 -6.89 -23.78 0.41
CA TYR A 456 -6.66 -23.48 -1.02
C TYR A 456 -5.59 -22.41 -1.27
N GLN A 457 -5.46 -21.43 -0.37
CA GLN A 457 -4.41 -20.40 -0.40
C GLN A 457 -3.02 -20.91 0.06
N LEU A 458 -2.97 -22.02 0.82
CA LEU A 458 -1.73 -22.57 1.36
C LEU A 458 -0.90 -23.34 0.31
N SER A 459 -1.45 -23.62 -0.87
CA SER A 459 -0.77 -24.30 -1.99
C SER A 459 0.54 -23.61 -2.41
N ASN A 460 0.57 -22.28 -2.42
CA ASN A 460 1.71 -21.48 -2.86
C ASN A 460 2.94 -21.59 -1.94
N TYR A 461 2.74 -22.05 -0.70
CA TYR A 461 3.77 -22.20 0.34
C TYR A 461 4.44 -23.58 0.34
N LEU A 462 4.09 -24.45 -0.62
CA LEU A 462 4.53 -25.83 -0.76
C LEU A 462 5.46 -26.03 -1.96
N SER A 463 5.90 -27.28 -2.17
CA SER A 463 6.75 -27.73 -3.28
C SER A 463 6.20 -27.38 -4.68
N LYS A 464 7.09 -27.40 -5.69
CA LYS A 464 6.80 -26.97 -7.07
C LYS A 464 5.48 -27.54 -7.64
N PRO A 465 5.10 -28.82 -7.47
CA PRO A 465 3.85 -29.35 -8.05
C PRO A 465 2.57 -28.65 -7.56
N PHE A 466 2.55 -28.13 -6.33
CA PHE A 466 1.43 -27.34 -5.82
C PHE A 466 1.40 -25.95 -6.46
N ARG A 467 2.56 -25.30 -6.53
CA ARG A 467 2.70 -23.97 -7.16
C ARG A 467 2.39 -24.02 -8.66
N ASP A 468 2.75 -25.11 -9.34
CA ASP A 468 2.40 -25.39 -10.74
C ASP A 468 0.90 -25.58 -10.95
N ALA A 469 0.18 -26.16 -9.97
CA ALA A 469 -1.28 -26.24 -10.01
C ALA A 469 -1.91 -24.83 -9.93
N THR A 470 -1.41 -23.97 -9.04
CA THR A 470 -1.87 -22.57 -8.97
C THR A 470 -1.57 -21.79 -10.25
N LYS A 471 -0.39 -21.98 -10.88
CA LYS A 471 -0.07 -21.37 -12.19
C LYS A 471 -1.13 -21.66 -13.25
N ALA A 472 -1.51 -22.93 -13.39
CA ALA A 472 -2.48 -23.35 -14.39
C ALA A 472 -3.87 -22.73 -14.17
N PHE A 473 -4.25 -22.54 -12.91
CA PHE A 473 -5.48 -21.85 -12.53
C PHE A 473 -5.41 -20.33 -12.80
N ASN A 474 -4.33 -19.67 -12.38
CA ASN A 474 -4.08 -18.25 -12.65
C ASN A 474 -4.11 -17.94 -14.15
N LEU A 475 -3.54 -18.84 -14.98
CA LEU A 475 -3.51 -18.68 -16.43
C LEU A 475 -4.93 -18.62 -17.04
N ALA A 476 -5.89 -19.38 -16.49
CA ALA A 476 -7.29 -19.36 -16.91
C ALA A 476 -8.09 -18.16 -16.34
N MET A 477 -7.70 -17.64 -15.18
CA MET A 477 -8.37 -16.51 -14.52
C MET A 477 -7.92 -15.14 -15.03
N GLU A 478 -6.61 -14.98 -15.23
CA GLU A 478 -5.91 -13.70 -15.46
C GLU A 478 -5.08 -13.66 -16.75
N GLY A 479 -5.01 -14.75 -17.53
CA GLY A 479 -4.22 -14.81 -18.76
C GLY A 479 -2.70 -14.88 -18.53
N THR A 480 -2.27 -15.21 -17.30
CA THR A 480 -0.86 -15.27 -16.90
C THR A 480 -0.62 -16.33 -15.83
N GLU A 481 0.58 -16.91 -15.75
CA GLU A 481 0.93 -17.84 -14.65
C GLU A 481 1.09 -17.14 -13.29
N GLY A 482 1.23 -15.81 -13.26
CA GLY A 482 1.38 -15.00 -12.05
C GLY A 482 2.74 -15.13 -11.35
N GLN A 483 3.69 -15.90 -11.90
CA GLN A 483 5.03 -16.03 -11.32
C GLN A 483 6.01 -15.00 -11.89
N THR A 484 6.33 -14.03 -11.04
CA THR A 484 7.55 -13.23 -11.18
C THR A 484 8.76 -13.95 -10.56
N ASN A 485 9.96 -13.36 -10.64
CA ASN A 485 11.15 -13.89 -9.97
C ASN A 485 10.88 -14.21 -8.49
N ARG A 486 11.25 -15.42 -8.01
CA ARG A 486 10.96 -15.90 -6.64
C ARG A 486 11.23 -14.85 -5.54
N TRP A 487 12.33 -14.10 -5.65
CA TRP A 487 12.68 -13.06 -4.69
C TRP A 487 11.63 -11.94 -4.58
N ARG A 488 10.96 -11.54 -5.66
CA ARG A 488 9.90 -10.52 -5.65
C ARG A 488 8.71 -10.98 -4.82
N ASN A 489 8.25 -12.20 -5.07
CA ASN A 489 7.22 -12.86 -4.27
C ASN A 489 7.65 -12.93 -2.80
N CYS A 490 8.90 -13.30 -2.51
CA CYS A 490 9.41 -13.34 -1.13
C CYS A 490 9.53 -11.96 -0.45
N ILE A 491 9.73 -10.87 -1.19
CA ILE A 491 9.63 -9.51 -0.64
C ILE A 491 8.16 -9.16 -0.32
N ALA A 492 7.22 -9.47 -1.22
CA ALA A 492 5.79 -9.23 -1.00
C ALA A 492 5.26 -10.02 0.20
N GLU A 493 5.58 -11.32 0.28
CA GLU A 493 5.25 -12.22 1.39
C GLU A 493 5.90 -11.78 2.72
N SER A 494 7.11 -11.23 2.68
CA SER A 494 7.72 -10.63 3.88
C SER A 494 7.03 -9.33 4.30
N GLY A 495 6.44 -8.59 3.34
CA GLY A 495 5.73 -7.34 3.59
C GLY A 495 4.28 -7.48 4.04
N SER A 496 3.58 -8.55 3.66
CA SER A 496 2.27 -8.88 4.22
C SER A 496 2.38 -9.28 5.70
N VAL A 497 3.42 -10.03 6.07
CA VAL A 497 3.63 -10.54 7.43
C VAL A 497 4.32 -9.54 8.37
N LEU A 498 5.31 -8.78 7.88
CA LEU A 498 6.16 -7.87 8.68
C LEU A 498 6.16 -6.43 8.12
N SER A 499 4.99 -5.96 7.69
CA SER A 499 4.70 -4.65 7.07
C SER A 499 5.46 -3.45 7.65
N TYR A 500 5.42 -3.23 8.96
CA TYR A 500 6.09 -2.10 9.61
C TYR A 500 7.62 -2.28 9.69
N ALA A 501 8.11 -3.51 9.80
CA ALA A 501 9.53 -3.79 9.87
C ALA A 501 10.19 -3.62 8.49
N ILE A 502 9.59 -4.20 7.44
CA ILE A 502 10.05 -3.99 6.06
C ILE A 502 9.84 -2.52 5.63
N GLY A 503 8.76 -1.88 6.09
CA GLY A 503 8.50 -0.46 5.88
C GLY A 503 9.60 0.43 6.49
N SER A 504 10.05 0.13 7.72
CA SER A 504 11.17 0.86 8.35
C SER A 504 12.49 0.69 7.60
N MET A 505 12.71 -0.49 6.99
CA MET A 505 13.85 -0.78 6.13
C MET A 505 13.79 -0.02 4.80
N PHE A 506 12.59 0.10 4.20
CA PHE A 506 12.33 0.89 3.00
C PHE A 506 12.53 2.39 3.25
N VAL A 507 11.87 2.95 4.28
CA VAL A 507 11.92 4.38 4.63
C VAL A 507 13.36 4.86 4.81
N ARG A 508 14.17 4.12 5.58
CA ARG A 508 15.60 4.43 5.80
C ARG A 508 16.49 4.30 4.56
N SER A 509 15.97 3.82 3.43
CA SER A 509 16.76 3.51 2.22
C SER A 509 16.26 4.23 0.95
N ALA A 510 15.02 4.75 0.94
CA ALA A 510 14.43 5.41 -0.24
C ALA A 510 13.63 6.70 0.05
N PHE A 511 13.12 6.91 1.27
CA PHE A 511 12.22 8.05 1.55
C PHE A 511 13.00 9.29 2.02
N ARG A 512 12.68 10.45 1.43
CA ARG A 512 13.24 11.77 1.78
C ARG A 512 12.32 12.48 2.78
N ILE A 513 12.89 13.11 3.81
CA ILE A 513 12.09 13.78 4.86
C ILE A 513 11.46 15.09 4.36
N GLU A 514 12.12 15.73 3.40
CA GLU A 514 11.67 16.94 2.70
C GLU A 514 10.30 16.71 2.04
N SER A 515 10.10 15.53 1.44
CA SER A 515 8.82 15.12 0.85
C SER A 515 7.67 15.10 1.86
N LYS A 516 7.92 14.74 3.14
CA LYS A 516 6.87 14.71 4.18
C LYS A 516 6.30 16.12 4.42
N ASN A 517 7.14 17.15 4.42
CA ASN A 517 6.75 18.54 4.69
C ASN A 517 6.05 19.19 3.48
N GLU A 518 6.64 19.06 2.29
CA GLU A 518 6.07 19.62 1.06
C GLU A 518 4.72 18.98 0.71
N SER A 519 4.57 17.67 0.94
CA SER A 519 3.29 16.98 0.78
C SER A 519 2.25 17.36 1.83
N ALA A 520 2.65 17.71 3.06
CA ALA A 520 1.72 18.23 4.09
C ALA A 520 1.14 19.60 3.70
N TYR A 521 1.97 20.50 3.14
CA TYR A 521 1.49 21.75 2.56
C TYR A 521 0.55 21.50 1.36
N MET A 522 0.89 20.52 0.53
CA MET A 522 0.13 20.18 -0.68
C MET A 522 -1.27 19.63 -0.38
N ILE A 523 -1.43 18.70 0.58
CA ILE A 523 -2.76 18.21 0.98
C ILE A 523 -3.60 19.33 1.62
N GLN A 524 -2.99 20.25 2.37
CA GLN A 524 -3.74 21.40 2.92
C GLN A 524 -4.28 22.30 1.80
N MET A 525 -3.49 22.56 0.74
CA MET A 525 -3.96 23.32 -0.43
C MET A 525 -5.14 22.65 -1.15
N VAL A 526 -5.20 21.30 -1.18
CA VAL A 526 -6.33 20.53 -1.73
C VAL A 526 -7.56 20.60 -0.81
N LYS A 527 -7.39 20.44 0.51
CA LYS A 527 -8.46 20.63 1.51
C LYS A 527 -9.05 22.05 1.43
N ASP A 528 -8.22 23.07 1.32
CA ASP A 528 -8.63 24.48 1.19
C ASP A 528 -9.42 24.73 -0.10
N ALA A 529 -8.97 24.18 -1.24
CA ALA A 529 -9.64 24.34 -2.53
C ALA A 529 -11.02 23.68 -2.56
N PHE A 530 -11.16 22.49 -1.96
CA PHE A 530 -12.46 21.84 -1.79
C PHE A 530 -13.41 22.66 -0.92
N LYS A 531 -12.95 23.19 0.22
CA LYS A 531 -13.76 24.07 1.08
C LYS A 531 -14.19 25.36 0.38
N GLU A 532 -13.34 25.93 -0.48
CA GLU A 532 -13.69 27.08 -1.32
C GLU A 532 -14.70 26.73 -2.43
N HIS A 533 -14.74 25.47 -2.90
CA HIS A 533 -15.77 24.97 -3.81
C HIS A 533 -17.09 24.65 -3.10
N LEU A 534 -17.07 24.10 -1.88
CA LEU A 534 -18.28 23.82 -1.07
C LEU A 534 -19.19 25.06 -1.00
N HIS A 535 -18.63 26.25 -0.76
CA HIS A 535 -19.41 27.50 -0.70
C HIS A 535 -20.10 27.93 -2.02
N GLN A 536 -19.81 27.25 -3.14
CA GLN A 536 -20.41 27.48 -4.46
C GLN A 536 -21.46 26.41 -4.82
N ILE A 537 -21.53 25.30 -4.07
CA ILE A 537 -22.47 24.20 -4.29
C ILE A 537 -23.91 24.66 -4.00
N LYS A 538 -24.78 24.55 -5.01
CA LYS A 538 -26.19 24.97 -4.94
C LYS A 538 -27.17 23.83 -4.61
N TRP A 539 -26.70 22.58 -4.64
CA TRP A 539 -27.55 21.43 -4.33
C TRP A 539 -27.65 21.20 -2.81
N MET A 540 -26.57 21.38 -2.07
CA MET A 540 -26.52 21.24 -0.61
C MET A 540 -27.12 22.44 0.14
N ASP A 541 -27.66 22.21 1.34
CA ASP A 541 -28.14 23.25 2.25
C ASP A 541 -26.99 23.91 3.07
N PRO A 542 -27.15 25.15 3.59
CA PRO A 542 -26.08 25.87 4.30
C PRO A 542 -25.56 25.21 5.57
N LYS A 543 -26.36 24.37 6.24
CA LYS A 543 -25.97 23.68 7.49
C LYS A 543 -25.15 22.43 7.16
N THR A 544 -25.57 21.62 6.19
CA THR A 544 -24.77 20.48 5.74
C THR A 544 -23.46 20.94 5.09
N LEU A 545 -23.45 22.09 4.38
CA LEU A 545 -22.21 22.72 3.88
C LEU A 545 -21.23 23.05 5.01
N GLN A 546 -21.71 23.66 6.10
CA GLN A 546 -20.89 23.94 7.28
C GLN A 546 -20.34 22.64 7.91
N LEU A 547 -21.17 21.60 8.02
CA LEU A 547 -20.74 20.30 8.57
C LEU A 547 -19.74 19.58 7.67
N ALA A 548 -19.84 19.68 6.34
CA ALA A 548 -18.88 19.12 5.39
C ALA A 548 -17.53 19.86 5.46
N SER A 549 -17.56 21.18 5.60
CA SER A 549 -16.37 22.00 5.86
C SER A 549 -15.69 21.60 7.18
N GLU A 550 -16.47 21.41 8.26
CA GLU A 550 -15.97 20.90 9.55
C GLU A 550 -15.48 19.44 9.52
N LYS A 551 -16.02 18.59 8.63
CA LYS A 551 -15.48 17.24 8.40
C LYS A 551 -14.13 17.31 7.69
N THR A 552 -13.99 18.19 6.70
CA THR A 552 -12.73 18.42 5.97
C THR A 552 -11.62 18.88 6.91
N ASP A 553 -11.90 19.84 7.79
CA ASP A 553 -10.96 20.32 8.81
C ASP A 553 -10.56 19.26 9.84
N ALA A 554 -11.37 18.21 10.00
CA ALA A 554 -11.11 17.09 10.89
C ALA A 554 -10.43 15.89 10.18
N ILE A 555 -10.14 15.96 8.87
CA ILE A 555 -9.43 14.89 8.17
C ILE A 555 -7.97 14.87 8.65
N THR A 556 -7.57 13.78 9.31
CA THR A 556 -6.17 13.55 9.70
C THR A 556 -5.40 12.93 8.54
N ASP A 557 -4.13 13.29 8.36
CA ASP A 557 -3.28 12.75 7.29
C ASP A 557 -2.02 12.05 7.82
N ILE A 558 -1.72 10.89 7.24
CA ILE A 558 -0.54 10.06 7.56
C ILE A 558 0.37 10.00 6.34
N ILE A 559 1.41 10.85 6.33
CA ILE A 559 2.34 10.99 5.19
C ILE A 559 3.63 10.20 5.46
N GLY A 560 3.98 9.31 4.51
CA GLY A 560 5.17 8.48 4.53
C GLY A 560 5.05 7.26 5.44
N TYR A 561 5.04 7.47 6.74
CA TYR A 561 5.09 6.40 7.74
C TYR A 561 4.65 6.86 9.14
N PRO A 562 4.13 5.95 9.99
CA PRO A 562 3.90 6.23 11.40
C PRO A 562 5.23 6.19 12.18
N ASP A 563 5.51 7.23 12.97
CA ASP A 563 6.85 7.49 13.53
C ASP A 563 7.40 6.37 14.43
N PHE A 564 6.55 5.49 14.96
CA PHE A 564 6.97 4.39 15.83
C PHE A 564 7.93 3.41 15.15
N ILE A 565 7.85 3.24 13.82
CA ILE A 565 8.68 2.28 13.10
C ILE A 565 10.16 2.69 13.08
N MET A 566 10.45 3.97 13.31
CA MET A 566 11.81 4.51 13.40
C MET A 566 12.40 4.34 14.81
N ASN A 567 11.59 3.91 15.79
CA ASN A 567 12.04 3.58 17.13
C ASN A 567 12.18 2.06 17.27
N GLU A 568 13.43 1.56 17.25
CA GLU A 568 13.73 0.13 17.33
C GLU A 568 13.02 -0.57 18.49
N LYS A 569 12.94 0.06 19.68
CA LYS A 569 12.30 -0.56 20.85
C LYS A 569 10.79 -0.76 20.63
N ARG A 570 10.09 0.23 20.06
CA ARG A 570 8.66 0.11 19.69
C ARG A 570 8.45 -0.92 18.58
N LEU A 571 9.30 -0.92 17.56
CA LEU A 571 9.22 -1.86 16.44
C LEU A 571 9.48 -3.32 16.87
N ASN A 572 10.52 -3.55 17.68
CA ASN A 572 10.80 -4.87 18.26
C ASN A 572 9.66 -5.34 19.17
N LYS A 573 9.06 -4.44 19.96
CA LYS A 573 7.89 -4.73 20.81
C LYS A 573 6.66 -5.13 19.98
N ARG A 574 6.38 -4.43 18.87
CA ARG A 574 5.23 -4.71 17.97
C ARG A 574 5.22 -6.13 17.41
N TYR A 575 6.39 -6.76 17.25
CA TYR A 575 6.53 -8.12 16.72
C TYR A 575 7.07 -9.13 17.73
N GLU A 576 7.00 -8.86 19.05
CA GLU A 576 7.69 -9.70 20.04
C GLU A 576 7.24 -11.17 20.01
N GLY A 577 5.92 -11.41 19.90
CA GLY A 577 5.31 -12.74 19.94
C GLY A 577 5.41 -13.55 18.63
N LEU A 578 5.81 -12.95 17.51
CA LEU A 578 5.95 -13.65 16.24
C LEU A 578 7.30 -14.38 16.16
N MET A 579 7.31 -15.70 16.15
CA MET A 579 8.53 -16.50 15.94
C MET A 579 8.67 -16.87 14.46
N VAL A 580 9.86 -16.64 13.91
CA VAL A 580 10.21 -16.88 12.50
C VAL A 580 11.51 -17.66 12.43
N LYS A 581 11.64 -18.59 11.48
CA LYS A 581 12.84 -19.41 11.25
C LYS A 581 13.20 -19.52 9.78
N GLU A 582 14.51 -19.54 9.49
CA GLU A 582 15.08 -19.58 8.14
C GLU A 582 14.68 -20.83 7.33
N ASP A 583 14.34 -21.94 7.97
CA ASP A 583 14.06 -23.24 7.33
C ASP A 583 12.56 -23.59 7.23
N GLN A 584 11.63 -22.74 7.71
CA GLN A 584 10.26 -23.18 8.05
C GLN A 584 9.13 -22.35 7.40
N PHE A 585 9.27 -21.91 6.14
CA PHE A 585 8.33 -20.97 5.46
C PHE A 585 6.85 -21.21 5.75
N PHE A 586 6.31 -22.38 5.40
CA PHE A 586 4.90 -22.75 5.67
C PHE A 586 4.50 -22.58 7.15
N LYS A 587 5.40 -22.96 8.08
CA LYS A 587 5.15 -22.84 9.53
C LYS A 587 5.33 -21.40 10.03
N ASN A 588 6.14 -20.58 9.36
CA ASN A 588 6.20 -19.13 9.59
C ASN A 588 4.88 -18.46 9.16
N THR A 589 4.28 -18.88 8.04
CA THR A 589 2.96 -18.41 7.58
C THR A 589 1.86 -18.75 8.59
N ILE A 590 1.79 -20.00 9.05
CA ILE A 590 0.84 -20.41 10.11
C ILE A 590 1.12 -19.67 11.43
N ALA A 591 2.37 -19.44 11.79
CA ALA A 591 2.74 -18.62 12.97
C ALA A 591 2.32 -17.15 12.82
N SER A 592 2.39 -16.59 11.60
CA SER A 592 1.88 -15.25 11.30
C SER A 592 0.37 -15.17 11.50
N ASN A 593 -0.41 -16.14 10.98
CA ASN A 593 -1.85 -16.21 11.19
C ASN A 593 -2.22 -16.23 12.69
N ILE A 594 -1.56 -17.10 13.47
CA ILE A 594 -1.74 -17.19 14.94
C ILE A 594 -1.40 -15.84 15.61
N PHE A 595 -0.32 -15.19 15.18
CA PHE A 595 0.12 -13.91 15.71
C PHE A 595 -0.87 -12.77 15.39
N THR A 596 -1.33 -12.65 14.15
CA THR A 596 -2.32 -11.62 13.74
C THR A 596 -3.59 -11.72 14.59
N LEU A 597 -4.15 -12.92 14.75
CA LEU A 597 -5.33 -13.14 15.60
C LEU A 597 -5.05 -12.80 17.09
N SER A 598 -3.85 -13.08 17.57
CA SER A 598 -3.42 -12.68 18.92
C SER A 598 -3.33 -11.17 19.08
N GLU A 599 -2.93 -10.41 18.05
CA GLU A 599 -2.89 -8.95 18.09
C GLU A 599 -4.29 -8.32 17.97
N VAL A 600 -5.17 -8.91 17.14
CA VAL A 600 -6.58 -8.49 17.00
C VAL A 600 -7.35 -8.68 18.30
N THR A 601 -7.30 -9.86 18.91
CA THR A 601 -8.00 -10.12 20.20
C THR A 601 -7.57 -9.17 21.31
N LYS A 602 -6.30 -8.74 21.34
CA LYS A 602 -5.78 -7.72 22.27
C LYS A 602 -6.33 -6.31 22.06
N LYS A 603 -7.19 -6.03 21.07
CA LYS A 603 -7.85 -4.72 20.87
C LYS A 603 -9.10 -4.52 21.74
N LEU A 604 -9.86 -5.57 22.08
CA LEU A 604 -11.28 -5.45 22.47
C LEU A 604 -11.54 -4.46 23.62
N ASP A 605 -10.88 -4.64 24.76
CA ASP A 605 -11.08 -3.78 25.94
C ASP A 605 -10.17 -2.51 25.94
N LYS A 606 -9.56 -2.17 24.80
CA LYS A 606 -8.78 -0.93 24.64
C LYS A 606 -9.63 0.16 23.96
N PRO A 607 -9.24 1.44 24.09
CA PRO A 607 -9.78 2.51 23.24
C PRO A 607 -9.55 2.24 21.74
N GLY A 608 -10.46 2.74 20.91
CA GLY A 608 -10.31 2.76 19.45
C GLY A 608 -9.09 3.60 19.05
N ASN A 609 -8.23 3.07 18.17
CA ASN A 609 -6.98 3.74 17.81
C ASN A 609 -7.18 4.73 16.66
N GLN A 610 -7.46 5.97 17.03
CA GLN A 610 -7.66 7.11 16.14
C GLN A 610 -6.34 7.72 15.59
N THR A 611 -5.17 7.11 15.87
CA THR A 611 -3.86 7.75 15.61
C THR A 611 -2.86 6.91 14.82
N GLU A 612 -2.92 5.57 14.90
CA GLU A 612 -2.04 4.71 14.11
C GLU A 612 -2.80 4.19 12.87
N SER A 613 -2.22 4.40 11.70
CA SER A 613 -2.66 3.79 10.44
C SER A 613 -2.15 2.36 10.34
N ASP A 614 -3.01 1.45 9.88
CA ASP A 614 -2.71 0.04 9.68
C ASP A 614 -2.01 -0.26 8.32
N VAL A 615 -1.69 0.79 7.55
CA VAL A 615 -1.14 0.70 6.19
C VAL A 615 0.38 0.48 6.18
N ALA A 616 0.86 -0.41 5.30
CA ALA A 616 2.28 -0.74 5.13
C ALA A 616 3.07 0.42 4.46
N PRO A 617 4.15 0.97 5.08
CA PRO A 617 4.85 2.14 4.55
C PRO A 617 5.50 1.98 3.17
N SER A 618 5.83 0.76 2.74
CA SER A 618 6.47 0.47 1.44
C SER A 618 5.48 0.19 0.30
N LEU A 619 4.17 0.29 0.56
CA LEU A 619 3.12 0.01 -0.42
C LEU A 619 2.99 1.15 -1.45
N VAL A 620 2.61 0.81 -2.69
CA VAL A 620 2.29 1.78 -3.75
C VAL A 620 0.77 1.89 -3.88
N ASN A 621 0.14 2.54 -2.91
CA ASN A 621 -1.28 2.91 -2.95
C ASN A 621 -1.52 4.10 -2.00
N ALA A 622 -2.75 4.64 -1.97
CA ALA A 622 -3.24 5.54 -0.92
C ALA A 622 -4.59 5.04 -0.39
N PHE A 623 -5.08 5.59 0.72
CA PHE A 623 -6.31 5.12 1.39
C PHE A 623 -7.02 6.20 2.22
N TYR A 624 -8.35 6.20 2.23
CA TYR A 624 -9.21 6.76 3.27
C TYR A 624 -9.69 5.68 4.25
N MET A 625 -9.87 6.06 5.52
CA MET A 625 -10.42 5.21 6.59
C MET A 625 -11.60 5.94 7.26
N PRO A 626 -12.87 5.60 6.91
CA PRO A 626 -14.05 6.31 7.40
C PRO A 626 -14.14 6.38 8.94
N SER A 627 -13.92 5.26 9.63
CA SER A 627 -13.97 5.14 11.09
C SER A 627 -12.87 5.90 11.86
N LYS A 628 -11.86 6.42 11.15
CA LYS A 628 -10.79 7.27 11.68
C LYS A 628 -10.82 8.71 11.11
N ASN A 629 -11.72 8.99 10.16
CA ASN A 629 -11.69 10.17 9.28
C ASN A 629 -10.25 10.52 8.81
N GLN A 630 -9.55 9.54 8.28
CA GLN A 630 -8.10 9.60 8.07
C GLN A 630 -7.70 9.22 6.64
N ILE A 631 -6.80 10.00 6.04
CA ILE A 631 -6.15 9.71 4.75
C ILE A 631 -4.70 9.27 4.97
N ALA A 632 -4.21 8.32 4.18
CA ALA A 632 -2.87 7.76 4.31
C ALA A 632 -2.13 7.67 2.98
N PHE A 633 -0.91 8.21 2.94
CA PHE A 633 -0.02 8.25 1.77
C PHE A 633 1.33 7.59 2.12
N PRO A 634 1.45 6.25 2.05
CA PRO A 634 2.68 5.50 2.29
C PRO A 634 3.90 6.00 1.53
N ALA A 635 5.08 5.92 2.15
CA ALA A 635 6.35 6.31 1.54
C ALA A 635 6.61 5.63 0.18
N GLY A 636 6.05 4.42 -0.04
CA GLY A 636 6.14 3.71 -1.30
C GLY A 636 5.45 4.36 -2.50
N ILE A 637 4.43 5.22 -2.32
CA ILE A 637 3.82 6.02 -3.39
C ILE A 637 4.39 7.44 -3.51
N MET A 638 5.11 7.94 -2.49
CA MET A 638 5.62 9.32 -2.40
C MET A 638 6.91 9.57 -3.19
N GLN A 639 6.92 9.15 -4.46
CA GLN A 639 8.09 9.18 -5.36
C GLN A 639 7.66 9.16 -6.84
N LEU A 640 8.61 9.27 -7.78
CA LEU A 640 8.30 9.34 -9.22
C LEU A 640 7.58 8.06 -9.72
N PRO A 641 6.60 8.19 -10.64
CA PRO A 641 6.14 9.41 -11.30
C PRO A 641 4.95 10.09 -10.60
N PHE A 642 4.61 9.71 -9.36
CA PHE A 642 3.54 10.36 -8.59
C PHE A 642 4.01 11.67 -7.96
N TYR A 643 5.23 11.70 -7.42
CA TYR A 643 5.73 12.85 -6.65
C TYR A 643 7.26 12.99 -6.71
N ASP A 644 7.78 14.20 -6.89
CA ASP A 644 9.13 14.56 -6.45
C ASP A 644 9.19 16.07 -6.13
N VAL A 645 9.97 16.47 -5.13
CA VAL A 645 10.11 17.88 -4.71
C VAL A 645 10.71 18.78 -5.80
N ASN A 646 11.47 18.22 -6.75
CA ASN A 646 12.14 18.92 -7.86
C ASN A 646 11.36 18.83 -9.19
N ARG A 647 10.11 18.37 -9.18
CA ARG A 647 9.23 18.30 -10.36
C ARG A 647 8.32 19.53 -10.42
N PRO A 648 7.95 20.04 -11.61
CA PRO A 648 6.99 21.14 -11.74
C PRO A 648 5.73 20.87 -10.91
N LYS A 649 5.27 21.88 -10.19
CA LYS A 649 4.13 21.78 -9.27
C LYS A 649 2.86 21.41 -10.02
N SER A 650 2.68 21.87 -11.25
CA SER A 650 1.62 21.44 -12.18
C SER A 650 1.44 19.93 -12.24
N ILE A 651 2.53 19.21 -12.53
CA ILE A 651 2.50 17.75 -12.73
C ILE A 651 2.39 17.02 -11.39
N ASN A 652 3.01 17.55 -10.33
CA ASN A 652 2.81 17.03 -8.97
C ASN A 652 1.34 17.14 -8.56
N PHE A 653 0.70 18.30 -8.72
CA PHE A 653 -0.73 18.48 -8.44
C PHE A 653 -1.60 17.58 -9.34
N GLY A 654 -1.29 17.49 -10.63
CA GLY A 654 -1.98 16.58 -11.56
C GLY A 654 -1.88 15.10 -11.18
N SER A 655 -0.85 14.69 -10.42
CA SER A 655 -0.66 13.29 -10.01
C SER A 655 -0.86 13.07 -8.50
N MET A 656 0.14 13.28 -7.65
CA MET A 656 -0.04 13.13 -6.19
C MET A 656 -1.10 14.07 -5.62
N GLY A 657 -1.25 15.28 -6.14
CA GLY A 657 -2.33 16.18 -5.70
C GLY A 657 -3.72 15.69 -6.07
N PHE A 658 -3.87 14.97 -7.18
CA PHE A 658 -5.10 14.31 -7.58
C PHE A 658 -5.40 13.14 -6.63
N VAL A 659 -4.39 12.31 -6.31
CA VAL A 659 -4.53 11.21 -5.32
C VAL A 659 -4.91 11.76 -3.95
N MET A 660 -4.29 12.87 -3.52
CA MET A 660 -4.66 13.61 -2.31
C MET A 660 -6.12 14.07 -2.30
N GLY A 661 -6.63 14.50 -3.47
CA GLY A 661 -8.04 14.85 -3.63
C GLY A 661 -8.96 13.62 -3.61
N HIS A 662 -8.57 12.53 -4.27
CA HIS A 662 -9.30 11.27 -4.32
C HIS A 662 -9.56 10.71 -2.91
N GLU A 663 -8.51 10.54 -2.09
CA GLU A 663 -8.66 10.07 -0.70
C GLU A 663 -9.48 11.02 0.19
N MET A 664 -9.43 12.33 -0.07
CA MET A 664 -10.23 13.31 0.64
C MET A 664 -11.72 13.20 0.27
N ILE A 665 -12.04 12.96 -1.00
CA ILE A 665 -13.42 12.83 -1.50
C ILE A 665 -14.07 11.50 -1.11
N HIS A 666 -13.29 10.45 -0.82
CA HIS A 666 -13.83 9.28 -0.10
C HIS A 666 -14.44 9.64 1.27
N GLY A 667 -14.10 10.78 1.86
CA GLY A 667 -14.82 11.33 3.02
C GLY A 667 -16.27 11.78 2.74
N PHE A 668 -16.67 11.81 1.47
CA PHE A 668 -17.90 12.42 0.96
C PHE A 668 -18.52 11.66 -0.24
N ASP A 669 -18.11 10.41 -0.50
CA ASP A 669 -18.75 9.54 -1.51
C ASP A 669 -20.06 8.91 -0.98
N ASP A 670 -20.60 7.90 -1.66
CA ASP A 670 -21.87 7.25 -1.25
C ASP A 670 -21.80 6.55 0.11
N GLU A 671 -20.61 6.15 0.56
CA GLU A 671 -20.32 5.41 1.79
C GLU A 671 -19.77 6.36 2.87
N GLY A 672 -18.66 7.04 2.59
CA GLY A 672 -17.96 7.88 3.55
C GLY A 672 -18.73 9.12 4.01
N ARG A 673 -19.70 9.61 3.24
CA ARG A 673 -20.61 10.69 3.70
C ARG A 673 -21.43 10.28 4.93
N GLU A 674 -21.67 8.98 5.16
CA GLU A 674 -22.49 8.51 6.29
C GLU A 674 -21.72 8.56 7.62
N TYR A 675 -20.40 8.76 7.57
CA TYR A 675 -19.51 8.89 8.72
C TYR A 675 -19.27 10.35 9.08
N ASP A 676 -19.41 10.71 10.35
CA ASP A 676 -19.18 12.07 10.82
C ASP A 676 -17.70 12.48 10.86
N LYS A 677 -17.42 13.72 11.29
CA LYS A 677 -16.06 14.26 11.44
C LYS A 677 -15.19 13.59 12.53
N ARG A 678 -15.69 12.55 13.17
CA ARG A 678 -15.00 11.69 14.15
C ARG A 678 -15.05 10.20 13.75
N GLY A 679 -15.54 9.90 12.55
CA GLY A 679 -15.68 8.52 12.06
C GLY A 679 -16.84 7.72 12.64
N ASN A 680 -17.94 8.37 13.04
CA ASN A 680 -19.14 7.69 13.53
C ASN A 680 -20.24 7.70 12.48
N LEU A 681 -20.62 6.52 12.01
CA LEU A 681 -21.75 6.23 11.12
C LEU A 681 -23.08 6.69 11.77
N HIS A 682 -23.64 7.79 11.27
CA HIS A 682 -24.99 8.25 11.58
C HIS A 682 -25.47 9.30 10.56
N GLU A 683 -26.78 9.58 10.52
CA GLU A 683 -27.31 10.57 9.57
C GLU A 683 -27.10 12.01 10.08
N TRP A 684 -26.08 12.70 9.56
CA TRP A 684 -25.72 14.09 9.90
C TRP A 684 -26.09 15.13 8.83
N TRP A 685 -26.67 14.70 7.69
CA TRP A 685 -27.13 15.55 6.59
C TRP A 685 -28.64 15.79 6.67
N GLU A 686 -29.15 16.85 6.03
CA GLU A 686 -30.60 17.02 5.86
C GLU A 686 -31.13 16.17 4.69
N ASN A 687 -32.32 15.57 4.85
CA ASN A 687 -32.94 14.68 3.83
C ASN A 687 -33.08 15.35 2.46
N SER A 688 -33.28 16.67 2.43
CA SER A 688 -33.32 17.51 1.22
C SER A 688 -31.98 17.52 0.45
N THR A 689 -30.86 17.47 1.17
CA THR A 689 -29.52 17.34 0.62
C THR A 689 -29.22 15.89 0.22
N ILE A 690 -29.62 14.90 1.03
CA ILE A 690 -29.44 13.46 0.71
C ILE A 690 -30.15 13.09 -0.60
N LEU A 691 -31.38 13.58 -0.83
CA LEU A 691 -32.11 13.34 -2.08
C LEU A 691 -31.34 13.87 -3.30
N LYS A 692 -30.90 15.13 -3.27
CA LYS A 692 -30.15 15.75 -4.38
C LYS A 692 -28.76 15.15 -4.57
N PHE A 693 -28.11 14.71 -3.50
CA PHE A 693 -26.87 13.93 -3.59
C PHE A 693 -27.12 12.66 -4.42
N ASN A 694 -28.15 11.89 -4.08
CA ASN A 694 -28.52 10.68 -4.84
C ASN A 694 -28.90 10.99 -6.30
N GLU A 695 -29.56 12.11 -6.58
CA GLU A 695 -29.84 12.60 -7.94
C GLU A 695 -28.55 12.91 -8.73
N ASN A 696 -27.56 13.55 -8.12
CA ASN A 696 -26.26 13.83 -8.74
C ASN A 696 -25.42 12.56 -8.93
N MET A 697 -25.37 11.68 -7.92
CA MET A 697 -24.71 10.36 -7.99
C MET A 697 -25.27 9.51 -9.12
N LYS A 698 -26.58 9.61 -9.38
CA LYS A 698 -27.24 8.91 -10.50
C LYS A 698 -26.66 9.32 -11.86
N CYS A 699 -26.19 10.56 -12.02
CA CYS A 699 -25.48 10.99 -13.23
C CYS A 699 -24.21 10.13 -13.46
N PHE A 700 -23.35 10.01 -12.44
CA PHE A 700 -22.13 9.20 -12.54
C PHE A 700 -22.45 7.72 -12.79
N GLN A 701 -23.46 7.17 -12.09
CA GLN A 701 -23.92 5.80 -12.32
C GLN A 701 -24.31 5.58 -13.80
N ASP A 702 -25.14 6.47 -14.36
CA ASP A 702 -25.66 6.36 -15.73
C ASP A 702 -24.67 6.81 -16.80
N GLN A 703 -23.63 7.57 -16.46
CA GLN A 703 -22.51 7.88 -17.34
C GLN A 703 -21.61 6.64 -17.47
N TYR A 704 -21.12 6.11 -16.35
CA TYR A 704 -20.14 5.03 -16.39
C TYR A 704 -20.76 3.72 -16.89
N SER A 705 -22.05 3.47 -16.63
CA SER A 705 -22.79 2.33 -17.20
C SER A 705 -22.94 2.35 -18.73
N LYS A 706 -22.57 3.44 -19.41
CA LYS A 706 -22.53 3.54 -20.89
C LYS A 706 -21.15 3.21 -21.46
N PHE A 707 -20.10 3.07 -20.64
CA PHE A 707 -18.77 2.72 -21.13
C PHE A 707 -18.67 1.22 -21.41
N GLN A 708 -18.67 0.87 -22.69
CA GLN A 708 -18.36 -0.47 -23.17
C GLN A 708 -16.84 -0.69 -23.19
N VAL A 709 -16.40 -1.84 -22.69
CA VAL A 709 -15.00 -2.28 -22.63
C VAL A 709 -14.92 -3.71 -23.16
N GLY A 710 -14.48 -3.86 -24.42
CA GLY A 710 -14.57 -5.13 -25.14
C GLY A 710 -16.03 -5.51 -25.43
N THR A 711 -16.48 -6.66 -24.92
CA THR A 711 -17.89 -7.12 -25.02
C THR A 711 -18.75 -6.72 -23.82
N ASP A 712 -18.12 -6.37 -22.70
CA ASP A 712 -18.78 -6.11 -21.43
C ASP A 712 -18.96 -4.58 -21.22
N PHE A 713 -19.80 -4.17 -20.27
CA PHE A 713 -19.99 -2.77 -19.86
C PHE A 713 -19.48 -2.55 -18.44
N VAL A 714 -18.97 -1.36 -18.13
CA VAL A 714 -18.59 -0.98 -16.77
C VAL A 714 -19.84 -0.93 -15.87
N ASN A 715 -19.78 -1.57 -14.71
CA ASN A 715 -20.87 -1.54 -13.74
C ASN A 715 -20.86 -0.22 -12.94
N GLY A 716 -21.50 0.83 -13.47
CA GLY A 716 -21.50 2.16 -12.85
C GLY A 716 -22.15 2.25 -11.45
N LYS A 717 -22.82 1.20 -10.95
CA LYS A 717 -23.24 1.10 -9.53
C LYS A 717 -22.07 0.63 -8.65
N GLN A 718 -21.34 -0.38 -9.10
CA GLN A 718 -20.19 -0.96 -8.39
C GLN A 718 -19.02 0.01 -8.30
N THR A 719 -18.81 0.84 -9.32
CA THR A 719 -17.69 1.81 -9.36
C THR A 719 -18.03 3.21 -8.88
N LEU A 720 -19.22 3.41 -8.29
CA LEU A 720 -19.79 4.74 -8.04
C LEU A 720 -18.91 5.65 -7.17
N GLY A 721 -18.48 5.17 -6.00
CA GLY A 721 -17.59 5.92 -5.11
C GLY A 721 -16.26 6.28 -5.77
N GLU A 722 -15.63 5.33 -6.47
CA GLU A 722 -14.36 5.54 -7.18
C GLU A 722 -14.47 6.59 -8.30
N ASN A 723 -15.56 6.51 -9.09
CA ASN A 723 -15.86 7.50 -10.13
C ASN A 723 -15.96 8.91 -9.52
N VAL A 724 -16.60 9.03 -8.36
CA VAL A 724 -16.89 10.29 -7.68
C VAL A 724 -15.64 10.86 -7.00
N ALA A 725 -14.84 10.00 -6.37
CA ALA A 725 -13.55 10.33 -5.80
C ALA A 725 -12.55 10.79 -6.88
N ASP A 726 -12.51 10.13 -8.05
CA ASP A 726 -11.72 10.60 -9.19
C ASP A 726 -12.15 12.01 -9.65
N ASN A 727 -13.46 12.26 -9.74
CA ASN A 727 -14.00 13.49 -10.31
C ASN A 727 -13.86 14.69 -9.35
N GLY A 728 -14.24 14.52 -8.08
CA GLY A 728 -14.02 15.54 -7.04
C GLY A 728 -12.54 15.75 -6.71
N GLY A 729 -11.73 14.68 -6.79
CA GLY A 729 -10.28 14.75 -6.56
C GLY A 729 -9.56 15.55 -7.64
N MET A 730 -9.92 15.33 -8.91
CA MET A 730 -9.41 16.13 -10.03
C MET A 730 -9.84 17.61 -9.91
N SER A 731 -11.13 17.87 -9.63
CA SER A 731 -11.68 19.21 -9.38
C SER A 731 -10.91 19.95 -8.28
N SER A 732 -10.81 19.35 -7.10
CA SER A 732 -10.14 19.93 -5.93
C SER A 732 -8.67 20.23 -6.21
N SER A 733 -7.97 19.33 -6.90
CA SER A 733 -6.53 19.50 -7.16
C SER A 733 -6.23 20.53 -8.24
N PHE A 734 -7.04 20.62 -9.30
CA PHE A 734 -6.85 21.65 -10.33
C PHE A 734 -7.10 23.05 -9.77
N HIS A 735 -8.12 23.20 -8.91
CA HIS A 735 -8.37 24.46 -8.20
C HIS A 735 -7.23 24.80 -7.22
N ALA A 736 -6.69 23.82 -6.49
CA ALA A 736 -5.52 24.02 -5.62
C ALA A 736 -4.28 24.48 -6.39
N PHE A 737 -3.98 23.84 -7.53
CA PHE A 737 -2.89 24.25 -8.43
C PHE A 737 -3.12 25.65 -9.00
N THR A 738 -4.31 25.93 -9.51
CA THR A 738 -4.72 27.24 -10.06
C THR A 738 -4.68 28.35 -9.02
N LYS A 739 -4.89 28.04 -7.75
CA LYS A 739 -4.72 28.98 -6.62
C LYS A 739 -3.24 29.20 -6.30
N TRP A 740 -2.44 28.15 -6.35
CA TRP A 740 -0.99 28.22 -6.15
C TRP A 740 -0.29 29.05 -7.24
N SER A 741 -0.56 28.80 -8.52
CA SER A 741 0.08 29.47 -9.67
C SER A 741 -0.27 30.96 -9.81
N LYS A 742 -1.36 31.43 -9.19
CA LYS A 742 -1.71 32.85 -9.09
C LYS A 742 -0.85 33.63 -8.09
N HIS A 743 -0.16 32.94 -7.19
CA HIS A 743 0.62 33.56 -6.09
C HIS A 743 2.11 33.16 -6.12
N ASN A 744 2.48 32.17 -6.94
CA ASN A 744 3.83 31.64 -7.08
C ASN A 744 4.14 31.53 -8.57
N GLU A 745 5.32 31.97 -8.99
CA GLU A 745 5.79 31.67 -10.34
C GLU A 745 6.32 30.23 -10.40
N GLU A 746 5.87 29.45 -11.38
CA GLU A 746 6.52 28.17 -11.68
C GLU A 746 7.90 28.44 -12.27
N THR A 747 8.92 27.82 -11.68
CA THR A 747 10.34 28.00 -12.04
C THR A 747 10.86 26.87 -12.91
N ILE A 748 10.14 25.75 -12.98
CA ILE A 748 10.58 24.55 -13.69
C ILE A 748 9.84 24.43 -15.04
N ILE A 749 10.44 25.00 -16.08
CA ILE A 749 10.05 24.77 -17.48
C ILE A 749 10.75 23.50 -17.98
N LEU A 750 10.03 22.52 -18.52
CA LEU A 750 10.62 21.25 -18.97
C LEU A 750 11.14 21.31 -20.42
N PRO A 751 12.32 20.73 -20.72
CA PRO A 751 12.90 20.75 -22.07
C PRO A 751 12.12 19.89 -23.06
N GLY A 752 11.86 20.43 -24.25
CA GLY A 752 11.23 19.69 -25.36
C GLY A 752 9.72 19.47 -25.25
N LEU A 753 9.06 20.00 -24.22
CA LEU A 753 7.60 19.96 -24.06
C LEU A 753 7.00 21.34 -24.39
N ASN A 754 6.18 21.40 -25.43
CA ASN A 754 5.45 22.62 -25.83
C ASN A 754 4.00 22.57 -25.32
N TYR A 755 3.86 22.54 -24.00
CA TYR A 755 2.57 22.50 -23.28
C TYR A 755 2.55 23.55 -22.18
N THR A 756 1.38 24.13 -21.91
CA THR A 756 1.21 25.01 -20.75
C THR A 756 1.30 24.22 -19.44
N GLN A 757 1.54 24.89 -18.32
CA GLN A 757 1.54 24.22 -17.01
C GLN A 757 0.18 23.60 -16.68
N ASP A 758 -0.92 24.21 -17.12
CA ASP A 758 -2.27 23.66 -16.97
C ASP A 758 -2.48 22.41 -17.84
N GLN A 759 -1.91 22.37 -19.05
CA GLN A 759 -1.92 21.18 -19.91
C GLN A 759 -1.07 20.04 -19.32
N LEU A 760 0.10 20.39 -18.76
CA LEU A 760 1.01 19.45 -18.08
C LEU A 760 0.41 18.86 -16.79
N PHE A 761 -0.48 19.58 -16.09
CA PHE A 761 -1.28 19.03 -14.99
C PHE A 761 -2.14 17.85 -15.47
N PHE A 762 -2.93 18.02 -16.54
CA PHE A 762 -3.81 16.94 -17.04
C PHE A 762 -3.00 15.78 -17.64
N ILE A 763 -1.87 16.06 -18.31
CA ILE A 763 -0.94 15.00 -18.75
C ILE A 763 -0.40 14.22 -17.55
N GLY A 764 -0.06 14.90 -16.44
CA GLY A 764 0.36 14.28 -15.18
C GLY A 764 -0.70 13.36 -14.58
N PHE A 765 -1.97 13.76 -14.62
CA PHE A 765 -3.11 12.92 -14.21
C PHE A 765 -3.22 11.67 -15.08
N ALA A 766 -3.33 11.82 -16.39
CA ALA A 766 -3.55 10.69 -17.28
C ALA A 766 -2.36 9.71 -17.28
N GLN A 767 -1.13 10.19 -17.10
CA GLN A 767 0.07 9.33 -17.07
C GLN A 767 0.25 8.49 -15.78
N LEU A 768 -0.52 8.75 -14.71
CA LEU A 768 -0.66 7.77 -13.63
C LEU A 768 -1.36 6.48 -14.09
N TRP A 769 -2.23 6.60 -15.07
CA TRP A 769 -3.17 5.55 -15.47
C TRP A 769 -2.72 4.76 -16.72
N CYS A 770 -1.58 5.09 -17.32
CA CYS A 770 -0.98 4.31 -18.42
C CYS A 770 -0.79 2.85 -17.99
N THR A 771 -1.50 1.92 -18.62
CA THR A 771 -1.54 0.50 -18.25
C THR A 771 -1.86 -0.37 -19.46
N SER A 772 -1.14 -1.48 -19.59
CA SER A 772 -1.40 -2.61 -20.49
C SER A 772 -2.00 -3.75 -19.66
N ILE A 773 -3.12 -4.37 -20.06
CA ILE A 773 -3.82 -5.42 -19.29
C ILE A 773 -4.30 -6.57 -20.19
N THR A 774 -4.29 -7.81 -19.68
CA THR A 774 -4.80 -8.99 -20.39
C THR A 774 -6.33 -8.96 -20.52
N PRO A 775 -6.93 -9.53 -21.59
CA PRO A 775 -8.38 -9.65 -21.72
C PRO A 775 -9.03 -10.39 -20.54
N GLU A 776 -8.37 -11.43 -20.03
CA GLU A 776 -8.85 -12.28 -18.95
C GLU A 776 -8.97 -11.50 -17.63
N ALA A 777 -7.93 -10.73 -17.28
CA ALA A 777 -7.87 -9.92 -16.06
C ALA A 777 -8.69 -8.64 -16.17
N LEU A 778 -8.79 -8.00 -17.35
CA LEU A 778 -9.68 -6.85 -17.57
C LEU A 778 -11.15 -7.24 -17.32
N ARG A 779 -11.55 -8.41 -17.80
CA ARG A 779 -12.87 -9.02 -17.57
C ARG A 779 -13.05 -9.55 -16.13
N LEU A 780 -11.96 -9.85 -15.42
CA LEU A 780 -11.99 -10.11 -13.97
C LEU A 780 -12.21 -8.79 -13.18
N GLN A 781 -11.51 -7.72 -13.57
CA GLN A 781 -11.62 -6.38 -13.00
C GLN A 781 -13.05 -5.85 -13.10
N LEU A 782 -13.64 -5.85 -14.31
CA LEU A 782 -15.00 -5.36 -14.57
C LEU A 782 -16.11 -5.97 -13.69
N ARG A 783 -15.86 -7.13 -13.06
CA ARG A 783 -16.83 -7.82 -12.18
C ARG A 783 -16.53 -7.70 -10.69
N ASN A 784 -15.27 -7.43 -10.31
CA ASN A 784 -14.80 -7.65 -8.93
C ASN A 784 -13.96 -6.49 -8.35
N ASP A 785 -13.55 -5.53 -9.18
CA ASP A 785 -12.85 -4.31 -8.75
C ASP A 785 -13.89 -3.18 -8.54
N PRO A 786 -13.89 -2.44 -7.42
CA PRO A 786 -14.64 -1.19 -7.32
C PRO A 786 -14.13 -0.13 -8.30
N HIS A 787 -12.87 -0.15 -8.74
CA HIS A 787 -12.38 0.85 -9.69
C HIS A 787 -12.80 0.48 -11.14
N PRO A 788 -13.19 1.46 -11.98
CA PRO A 788 -13.33 1.18 -13.40
C PRO A 788 -11.93 1.02 -14.03
N PRO A 789 -11.80 0.38 -15.20
CA PRO A 789 -10.51 0.24 -15.89
C PRO A 789 -9.80 1.58 -16.08
N THR A 790 -8.46 1.60 -16.04
CA THR A 790 -7.67 2.85 -15.92
C THR A 790 -7.93 3.87 -17.04
N HIS A 791 -8.15 3.41 -18.27
CA HIS A 791 -8.55 4.25 -19.40
C HIS A 791 -9.94 4.89 -19.24
N ILE A 792 -10.83 4.25 -18.48
CA ILE A 792 -12.15 4.78 -18.10
C ILE A 792 -12.06 5.77 -16.93
N ARG A 793 -11.17 5.55 -15.94
CA ARG A 793 -10.87 6.55 -14.89
C ARG A 793 -10.45 7.89 -15.50
N VAL A 794 -9.55 7.85 -16.49
CA VAL A 794 -9.17 9.04 -17.27
C VAL A 794 -10.36 9.58 -18.08
N ARG A 795 -10.99 8.75 -18.92
CA ARG A 795 -12.04 9.21 -19.83
C ARG A 795 -13.23 9.87 -19.11
N GLY A 796 -13.81 9.21 -18.09
CA GLY A 796 -14.99 9.73 -17.39
C GLY A 796 -14.70 11.06 -16.69
N THR A 797 -13.57 11.14 -15.99
CA THR A 797 -13.11 12.33 -15.26
C THR A 797 -12.82 13.51 -16.19
N ILE A 798 -12.12 13.25 -17.31
CA ILE A 798 -11.80 14.27 -18.31
C ILE A 798 -13.07 14.75 -19.03
N SER A 799 -13.98 13.84 -19.42
CA SER A 799 -15.28 14.19 -20.00
C SER A 799 -16.12 15.09 -19.09
N ASN A 800 -16.05 14.94 -17.77
CA ASN A 800 -16.79 15.78 -16.80
C ASN A 800 -16.12 17.11 -16.48
N SER A 801 -14.79 17.21 -16.58
CA SER A 801 -14.08 18.46 -16.29
C SER A 801 -14.47 19.57 -17.28
N ILE A 802 -14.81 20.75 -16.74
CA ILE A 802 -14.99 21.97 -17.53
C ILE A 802 -13.62 22.61 -17.78
N ASP A 803 -12.74 22.56 -16.78
CA ASP A 803 -11.39 23.11 -16.83
C ASP A 803 -10.52 22.46 -17.90
N PHE A 804 -10.56 21.13 -18.03
CA PHE A 804 -9.89 20.42 -19.11
C PHE A 804 -10.34 20.94 -20.48
N ALA A 805 -11.66 21.06 -20.68
CA ALA A 805 -12.23 21.50 -21.95
C ALA A 805 -11.85 22.95 -22.29
N ASN A 806 -11.64 23.81 -21.28
CA ASN A 806 -11.10 25.15 -21.47
C ASN A 806 -9.59 25.12 -21.81
N VAL A 807 -8.80 24.32 -21.07
CA VAL A 807 -7.32 24.24 -21.18
C VAL A 807 -6.84 23.56 -22.48
N TYR A 808 -7.67 22.72 -23.09
CA TYR A 808 -7.44 22.09 -24.38
C TYR A 808 -8.35 22.64 -25.50
N GLU A 809 -9.11 23.72 -25.24
CA GLU A 809 -10.03 24.38 -26.18
C GLU A 809 -11.02 23.42 -26.89
N CYS A 810 -11.43 22.35 -26.19
CA CYS A 810 -12.14 21.22 -26.81
C CYS A 810 -13.54 21.61 -27.32
N PRO A 811 -13.87 21.37 -28.61
CA PRO A 811 -15.16 21.71 -29.18
C PRO A 811 -16.34 21.10 -28.40
N PRO A 812 -17.45 21.84 -28.23
CA PRO A 812 -18.66 21.29 -27.60
C PRO A 812 -19.14 20.02 -28.31
N ASN A 813 -19.52 19.01 -27.54
CA ASN A 813 -19.90 17.68 -28.03
C ASN A 813 -18.77 16.90 -28.74
N SER A 814 -17.49 17.25 -28.51
CA SER A 814 -16.38 16.32 -28.71
C SER A 814 -16.38 15.22 -27.63
N PRO A 815 -15.75 14.05 -27.84
CA PRO A 815 -15.78 12.95 -26.87
C PRO A 815 -15.29 13.30 -25.46
N MET A 816 -14.27 14.17 -25.34
CA MET A 816 -13.79 14.68 -24.04
C MET A 816 -14.51 15.96 -23.58
N ASN A 817 -15.43 16.52 -24.37
CA ASN A 817 -16.28 17.64 -23.96
C ASN A 817 -17.77 17.41 -24.30
N PRO A 818 -18.43 16.39 -23.70
CA PRO A 818 -19.87 16.21 -23.80
C PRO A 818 -20.63 17.43 -23.25
N ILE A 819 -21.86 17.62 -23.74
CA ILE A 819 -22.76 18.70 -23.29
C ILE A 819 -23.21 18.43 -21.85
N ASP A 820 -23.64 17.19 -21.57
CA ASP A 820 -24.02 16.74 -20.24
C ASP A 820 -22.77 16.26 -19.48
N LYS A 821 -22.43 16.98 -18.40
CA LYS A 821 -21.30 16.67 -17.50
C LYS A 821 -21.83 16.36 -16.11
N CYS A 822 -21.33 15.29 -15.49
CA CYS A 822 -21.66 14.95 -14.12
C CYS A 822 -20.74 15.70 -13.15
N VAL A 823 -21.32 16.48 -12.23
CA VAL A 823 -20.61 17.31 -11.25
C VAL A 823 -21.28 17.15 -9.90
N LEU A 824 -20.47 17.07 -8.83
CA LEU A 824 -20.94 16.91 -7.45
C LEU A 824 -20.12 17.75 -6.46
N TRP A 825 -18.79 17.65 -6.57
CA TRP A 825 -17.77 18.18 -5.66
C TRP A 825 -16.76 19.11 -6.35
#